data_AF-A0A2P9GID0-F1
#
_entry.id   AF-A0A2P9GID0-F1
#
_cell.length_a   1.000
_cell.length_b   1.000
_cell.length_c   1.000
_cell.angle_alpha   90.00
_cell.angle_beta   90.00
_cell.angle_gamma   90.00
#
_symmetry.space_group_name_H-M   'P 1'
#
loop_
_entity.id
_entity.type
_entity.pdbx_description
1 polymer ?
#
loop_
_entity_poly.entity_id
_entity_poly.type
_entity_poly.pdbx_seq_one_letter_code
_entity_poly.pdbx_strand_id
1 'polypeptide(L)'
;MKKNKISLFFISSLVCAFVTLTFYKRYRYRFDRNYVEQKLSLYSEESFYFSFYNDIVKSNTFWEGINYLLKDNRSEYPDTINAIKRFNIYPEIILGALWKGLNLESYILTPYNFYVYAVIFLQAASVSVLFFFSVYIGKSYFPGVIFLMLFFSCFREKFIMRLSAFPLRENFASVFMWCNIVHIYIILKDKEITILKYIGLFFSSLLFFLFWQFSVFISITHIVSLFVVDLLGYNITIKLNNILFIFCFSYLLSIIITFFPRYLLCTYFPYVLIAILSTNIIFMFLSKKKNDDVNKNKNNKIYNMNKTNNQHSKNCTFVTSSNQKNHQIINNNKNNLKNNNNHPCNNYNCYNHYEEGKKEEINDEHTNEYNKEINLYTLFKNLYIIKKWIFILKKGLTSIFIFLILRLMIFSKDKDDSHVISLLKVRLKLANHKFDTMLYSSGSEFNPFSKYMFHMLKESAVYEYFIIFNIIFFIYILNYYKQLLKGKQNQQYDVFKSSFVFLINQLLFFISLMLIISRLRVLALPLICLFSSLIGSPHFLDNLYFLTSENFLRSKRVNKGRLHKIIIFSICLVQCAYPFKKYFPQYEYMNMINNEPINLQKNLDLIIWLKKNIKEEEALIADIPTSSFLRCTTNYKFLLHPQYEDSNLRKRVQDYYMFSACLPFSDGKKYIFEKYKSRYFISNIYRCSSSGSKINVFTISDKIDSDYARCEKKKKTMRFCNRVLYDDKNYKTLYRNGKFSVIYFVPEIIPDNTPYKFFNQKKYSNIIYYEPWIKRCMLTDDKCALHITEVARTYLDMLKYNLIAFTLYDYVENNLLDNNVEVIFHIAEYYDYDKKDHKKANLLYRKAINLIIKEESDLGTYIIAQTPYVSIPRKIQILSSFLYFIVDMSLYKDRQEILLIYKNMNDLINTALFALDNGFYYEIIKSTQPNQKDQIIKRSFYKKELHTVINALCQNTIYVKQIQHEHFQYIHIYNNLWTLIKRLTYMEDCVIENLAIYENRKIHLLDYLLFFYIYN
;
A
#
# COMPACT_ATOMS: atom_id res chain seq x y z
N MET A 1 -0.87 -13.02 35.21
CA MET A 1 -1.08 -12.25 33.95
C MET A 1 -0.25 -10.97 33.82
N LYS A 2 0.11 -10.22 34.90
CA LYS A 2 0.99 -9.04 34.78
C LYS A 2 2.41 -9.38 34.23
N LYS A 3 3.06 -10.45 34.72
CA LYS A 3 4.36 -10.95 34.20
C LYS A 3 4.33 -11.31 32.69
N ASN A 4 3.23 -11.88 32.20
CA ASN A 4 3.11 -12.29 30.78
C ASN A 4 2.92 -11.11 29.81
N LYS A 5 2.43 -9.95 30.27
CA LYS A 5 2.26 -8.77 29.40
C LYS A 5 3.59 -8.16 28.96
N ILE A 6 4.56 -8.12 29.88
CA ILE A 6 5.91 -7.60 29.60
C ILE A 6 6.62 -8.53 28.61
N SER A 7 6.56 -9.85 28.82
CA SER A 7 7.09 -10.85 27.88
C SER A 7 6.46 -10.74 26.48
N LEU A 8 5.13 -10.52 26.40
CA LEU A 8 4.45 -10.34 25.12
C LEU A 8 4.92 -9.07 24.38
N PHE A 9 5.15 -7.97 25.09
CA PHE A 9 5.68 -6.74 24.48
C PHE A 9 7.08 -6.95 23.90
N PHE A 10 7.97 -7.62 24.64
CA PHE A 10 9.31 -7.96 24.13
C PHE A 10 9.27 -8.86 22.89
N ILE A 11 8.42 -9.90 22.89
CA ILE A 11 8.27 -10.79 21.72
C ILE A 11 7.70 -10.01 20.53
N SER A 12 6.72 -9.14 20.75
CA SER A 12 6.18 -8.28 19.70
C SER A 12 7.26 -7.35 19.11
N SER A 13 8.13 -6.80 19.96
CA SER A 13 9.27 -5.99 19.52
C SER A 13 10.25 -6.80 18.67
N LEU A 14 10.54 -8.05 19.07
CA LEU A 14 11.40 -8.96 18.30
C LEU A 14 10.78 -9.31 16.93
N VAL A 15 9.46 -9.52 16.88
CA VAL A 15 8.73 -9.68 15.60
C VAL A 15 8.84 -8.41 14.74
N CYS A 16 8.76 -7.22 15.34
CA CYS A 16 8.96 -5.96 14.62
C CYS A 16 10.36 -5.89 13.99
N ALA A 17 11.41 -6.23 14.75
CA ALA A 17 12.78 -6.27 14.26
C ALA A 17 12.96 -7.31 13.12
N PHE A 18 12.39 -8.51 13.27
CA PHE A 18 12.42 -9.55 12.24
C PHE A 18 11.72 -9.11 10.93
N VAL A 19 10.53 -8.52 11.03
CA VAL A 19 9.79 -8.02 9.86
C VAL A 19 10.54 -6.85 9.21
N THR A 20 11.11 -5.94 10.01
CA THR A 20 11.94 -4.83 9.53
C THR A 20 13.13 -5.34 8.73
N LEU A 21 13.86 -6.33 9.25
CA LEU A 21 15.01 -6.94 8.58
C LEU A 21 14.60 -7.63 7.27
N THR A 22 13.45 -8.30 7.27
CA THR A 22 12.91 -8.96 6.06
C THR A 22 12.57 -7.95 4.97
N PHE A 23 11.94 -6.83 5.33
CA PHE A 23 11.64 -5.74 4.39
C PHE A 23 12.90 -5.02 3.91
N TYR A 24 13.86 -4.79 4.82
CA TYR A 24 15.17 -4.22 4.48
C TYR A 24 15.91 -5.08 3.44
N LYS A 25 16.05 -6.39 3.68
CA LYS A 25 16.75 -7.30 2.75
C LYS A 25 16.10 -7.30 1.37
N ARG A 26 14.77 -7.17 1.29
CA ARG A 26 14.05 -7.00 0.01
C ARG A 26 14.38 -5.68 -0.70
N TYR A 27 14.54 -4.59 0.06
CA TYR A 27 14.79 -3.24 -0.48
C TYR A 27 16.27 -2.87 -0.63
N ARG A 28 17.21 -3.72 -0.19
CA ARG A 28 18.67 -3.47 -0.19
C ARG A 28 19.19 -2.90 -1.52
N TYR A 29 18.73 -3.43 -2.65
CA TYR A 29 19.15 -3.00 -3.98
C TYR A 29 18.71 -1.59 -4.36
N ARG A 30 17.72 -1.02 -3.68
CA ARG A 30 17.36 0.40 -3.84
C ARG A 30 18.23 1.27 -2.93
N PHE A 31 18.61 0.78 -1.75
CA PHE A 31 19.46 1.51 -0.79
C PHE A 31 20.91 1.67 -1.25
N ASP A 32 21.43 0.72 -2.04
CA ASP A 32 22.81 0.76 -2.53
C ASP A 32 22.99 1.63 -3.79
N ARG A 33 21.90 2.19 -4.34
CA ARG A 33 21.97 3.03 -5.55
C ARG A 33 22.51 4.41 -5.27
N ASN A 34 23.02 5.04 -6.32
CA ASN A 34 23.32 6.47 -6.32
C ASN A 34 22.10 7.31 -5.97
N TYR A 35 22.31 8.42 -5.24
CA TYR A 35 21.21 9.22 -4.71
C TYR A 35 20.23 9.74 -5.80
N VAL A 36 20.71 10.03 -7.00
CA VAL A 36 19.86 10.43 -8.14
C VAL A 36 18.98 9.27 -8.61
N GLU A 37 19.53 8.06 -8.70
CA GLU A 37 18.78 6.86 -9.07
C GLU A 37 17.80 6.43 -7.98
N GLN A 38 18.16 6.61 -6.71
CA GLN A 38 17.27 6.39 -5.57
C GLN A 38 15.99 7.23 -5.72
N LYS A 39 16.13 8.53 -6.05
CA LYS A 39 15.00 9.42 -6.34
C LYS A 39 14.14 8.95 -7.50
N LEU A 40 14.78 8.47 -8.57
CA LEU A 40 14.09 7.94 -9.76
C LEU A 40 13.45 6.56 -9.56
N SER A 41 13.81 5.86 -8.50
CA SER A 41 13.17 4.60 -8.13
C SER A 41 11.77 4.80 -7.55
N LEU A 42 11.46 6.02 -7.08
CA LEU A 42 10.15 6.40 -6.57
C LEU A 42 9.21 6.70 -7.74
N TYR A 43 7.96 6.25 -7.63
CA TYR A 43 6.98 6.41 -8.69
C TYR A 43 5.79 7.30 -8.26
N SER A 44 5.42 8.26 -9.09
CA SER A 44 4.21 9.07 -8.93
C SER A 44 4.08 9.68 -7.52
N GLU A 45 3.08 9.27 -6.72
CA GLU A 45 2.82 9.79 -5.36
C GLU A 45 4.06 9.73 -4.45
N GLU A 46 4.85 8.65 -4.55
CA GLU A 46 6.05 8.48 -3.72
C GLU A 46 7.09 9.56 -4.00
N SER A 47 7.35 9.80 -5.28
CA SER A 47 8.32 10.81 -5.71
C SER A 47 7.83 12.22 -5.37
N PHE A 48 6.53 12.45 -5.44
CA PHE A 48 5.91 13.71 -5.08
C PHE A 48 6.03 13.99 -3.58
N TYR A 49 5.64 13.06 -2.70
CA TYR A 49 5.77 13.27 -1.25
C TYR A 49 7.23 13.37 -0.80
N PHE A 50 8.10 12.47 -1.29
CA PHE A 50 9.53 12.53 -0.97
C PHE A 50 10.16 13.87 -1.39
N SER A 51 9.67 14.50 -2.46
CA SER A 51 10.20 15.78 -2.91
C SER A 51 10.05 16.90 -1.87
N PHE A 52 8.99 16.92 -1.06
CA PHE A 52 8.82 17.89 0.03
C PHE A 52 9.77 17.63 1.21
N TYR A 53 9.96 16.36 1.58
CA TYR A 53 10.99 15.97 2.56
C TYR A 53 12.38 16.41 2.07
N ASN A 54 12.69 16.17 0.81
CA ASN A 54 13.95 16.56 0.21
C ASN A 54 14.11 18.08 0.08
N ASP A 55 13.03 18.87 -0.08
CA ASP A 55 13.08 20.33 -0.02
C ASP A 55 13.49 20.82 1.40
N ILE A 56 12.99 20.18 2.47
CA ILE A 56 13.41 20.48 3.86
C ILE A 56 14.86 20.07 4.10
N VAL A 57 15.28 18.90 3.62
CA VAL A 57 16.64 18.40 3.82
C VAL A 57 17.66 19.30 3.11
N LYS A 58 17.34 19.77 1.90
CA LYS A 58 18.22 20.64 1.10
C LYS A 58 18.33 22.08 1.60
N SER A 59 17.36 22.59 2.35
CA SER A 59 17.42 23.98 2.84
C SER A 59 18.56 24.17 3.84
N ASN A 60 19.00 25.40 4.11
CA ASN A 60 20.06 25.62 5.11
C ASN A 60 19.50 25.41 6.52
N THR A 61 18.30 25.92 6.78
CA THR A 61 17.62 25.76 8.08
C THR A 61 16.28 25.05 7.95
N PHE A 62 15.81 24.41 9.02
CA PHE A 62 14.50 23.77 9.04
C PHE A 62 13.37 24.78 8.73
N TRP A 63 13.44 25.97 9.34
CA TRP A 63 12.43 27.02 9.16
C TRP A 63 12.39 27.58 7.75
N GLU A 64 13.53 27.72 7.08
CA GLU A 64 13.58 28.07 5.66
C GLU A 64 12.87 27.02 4.79
N GLY A 65 13.09 25.74 5.09
CA GLY A 65 12.37 24.63 4.44
C GLY A 65 10.87 24.72 4.65
N ILE A 66 10.42 25.03 5.87
CA ILE A 66 8.99 25.24 6.17
C ILE A 66 8.43 26.45 5.41
N ASN A 67 9.16 27.57 5.35
CA ASN A 67 8.74 28.75 4.59
C ASN A 67 8.59 28.47 3.10
N TYR A 68 9.47 27.63 2.55
CA TYR A 68 9.37 27.16 1.18
C TYR A 68 8.09 26.34 0.93
N LEU A 69 7.73 25.47 1.87
CA LEU A 69 6.50 24.67 1.80
C LEU A 69 5.22 25.51 2.00
N LEU A 70 5.29 26.56 2.82
CA LEU A 70 4.16 27.48 3.03
C LEU A 70 3.86 28.34 1.78
N LYS A 71 4.87 28.62 0.96
CA LYS A 71 4.79 29.40 -0.29
C LYS A 71 5.25 28.58 -1.50
N ASP A 72 4.71 27.37 -1.64
CA ASP A 72 5.10 26.46 -2.71
C ASP A 72 4.58 26.97 -4.06
N ASN A 73 5.52 27.30 -4.95
CA ASN A 73 5.27 27.79 -6.32
C ASN A 73 5.63 26.74 -7.40
N ARG A 74 6.04 25.53 -7.00
CA ARG A 74 6.50 24.47 -7.90
C ARG A 74 5.45 23.40 -8.19
N SER A 75 4.53 23.14 -7.26
CA SER A 75 3.58 22.02 -7.44
C SER A 75 2.34 22.36 -8.25
N GLU A 76 1.83 23.59 -8.19
CA GLU A 76 0.60 24.02 -8.86
C GLU A 76 0.76 25.33 -9.66
N TYR A 77 1.89 25.52 -10.36
CA TYR A 77 2.15 26.73 -11.17
C TYR A 77 1.00 27.05 -12.14
N PRO A 78 0.60 28.34 -12.32
CA PRO A 78 1.19 29.58 -11.79
C PRO A 78 0.80 29.95 -10.36
N ASP A 79 -0.04 29.15 -9.71
CA ASP A 79 -0.54 29.45 -8.38
C ASP A 79 0.53 29.18 -7.31
N THR A 80 0.56 30.02 -6.28
CA THR A 80 1.33 29.78 -5.07
C THR A 80 0.41 29.23 -4.00
N ILE A 81 0.75 28.06 -3.46
CA ILE A 81 -0.09 27.34 -2.51
C ILE A 81 0.66 27.03 -1.22
N ASN A 82 -0.09 26.89 -0.13
CA ASN A 82 0.43 26.32 1.09
C ASN A 82 0.41 24.79 0.98
N ALA A 83 1.55 24.18 0.71
CA ALA A 83 1.69 22.73 0.52
C ALA A 83 1.34 21.95 1.79
N ILE A 84 1.60 22.50 2.98
CA ILE A 84 1.29 21.86 4.27
C ILE A 84 -0.22 21.66 4.41
N LYS A 85 -0.98 22.73 4.16
CA LYS A 85 -2.46 22.71 4.18
C LYS A 85 -3.03 21.86 3.04
N ARG A 86 -2.40 21.90 1.86
CA ARG A 86 -2.93 21.28 0.64
C ARG A 86 -2.72 19.77 0.58
N PHE A 87 -1.52 19.28 0.93
CA PHE A 87 -1.07 17.92 0.60
C PHE A 87 -0.90 16.98 1.79
N ASN A 88 -1.25 17.42 3.01
CA ASN A 88 -1.10 16.63 4.23
C ASN A 88 0.35 16.17 4.51
N ILE A 89 1.38 16.95 4.22
CA ILE A 89 2.81 16.50 4.26
C ILE A 89 3.44 16.37 5.66
N TYR A 90 2.66 16.02 6.69
CA TYR A 90 3.15 15.90 8.07
C TYR A 90 4.21 14.81 8.30
N PRO A 91 4.08 13.58 7.76
CA PRO A 91 5.15 12.59 7.83
C PRO A 91 6.48 13.12 7.31
N GLU A 92 6.47 13.83 6.18
CA GLU A 92 7.66 14.42 5.57
C GLU A 92 8.26 15.53 6.45
N ILE A 93 7.43 16.38 7.04
CA ILE A 93 7.87 17.45 7.96
C ILE A 93 8.50 16.85 9.22
N ILE A 94 7.87 15.84 9.82
CA ILE A 94 8.38 15.17 11.03
C ILE A 94 9.71 14.49 10.73
N LEU A 95 9.81 13.76 9.61
CA LEU A 95 11.07 13.13 9.20
C LEU A 95 12.14 14.16 8.85
N GLY A 96 11.79 15.27 8.21
CA GLY A 96 12.70 16.38 7.93
C GLY A 96 13.24 17.03 9.20
N ALA A 97 12.37 17.22 10.20
CA ALA A 97 12.74 17.73 11.52
C ALA A 97 13.69 16.76 12.25
N LEU A 98 13.41 15.45 12.21
CA LEU A 98 14.29 14.43 12.79
C LEU A 98 15.65 14.36 12.09
N TRP A 99 15.66 14.45 10.76
CA TRP A 99 16.88 14.44 9.95
C TRP A 99 17.82 15.58 10.35
N LYS A 100 17.29 16.80 10.42
CA LYS A 100 18.06 17.99 10.80
C LYS A 100 18.37 18.06 12.29
N GLY A 101 17.40 17.71 13.15
CA GLY A 101 17.56 17.81 14.60
C GLY A 101 18.57 16.82 15.18
N LEU A 102 18.72 15.64 14.55
CA LEU A 102 19.66 14.60 14.98
C LEU A 102 20.98 14.61 14.17
N ASN A 103 21.18 15.57 13.27
CA ASN A 103 22.33 15.63 12.35
C ASN A 103 22.65 14.27 11.69
N LEU A 104 21.62 13.61 11.13
CA LEU A 104 21.75 12.25 10.59
C LEU A 104 22.63 12.15 9.34
N GLU A 105 23.04 13.27 8.78
CA GLU A 105 23.96 13.34 7.65
C GLU A 105 25.30 12.64 7.92
N SER A 106 25.75 12.59 9.19
CA SER A 106 26.98 11.87 9.56
C SER A 106 26.80 10.37 9.82
N TYR A 107 25.56 9.89 10.04
CA TYR A 107 25.28 8.52 10.47
C TYR A 107 24.61 7.65 9.39
N ILE A 108 23.87 8.25 8.46
CA ILE A 108 23.07 7.53 7.46
C ILE A 108 23.57 7.88 6.05
N LEU A 109 23.74 6.86 5.19
CA LEU A 109 24.31 7.04 3.84
C LEU A 109 23.59 8.12 3.00
N THR A 110 22.26 8.10 2.94
CA THR A 110 21.50 9.07 2.13
C THR A 110 20.18 9.48 2.80
N PRO A 111 19.64 10.68 2.51
CA PRO A 111 18.31 11.09 2.98
C PRO A 111 17.18 10.16 2.54
N TYR A 112 17.32 9.57 1.34
CA TYR A 112 16.39 8.58 0.84
C TYR A 112 16.35 7.34 1.73
N ASN A 113 17.52 6.82 2.14
CA ASN A 113 17.60 5.64 3.00
C ASN A 113 16.85 5.89 4.31
N PHE A 114 17.06 7.03 4.97
CA PHE A 114 16.32 7.38 6.20
C PHE A 114 14.80 7.44 5.99
N TYR A 115 14.35 8.14 4.94
CA TYR A 115 12.92 8.28 4.66
C TYR A 115 12.25 6.92 4.47
N VAL A 116 12.84 6.04 3.67
CA VAL A 116 12.28 4.70 3.40
C VAL A 116 12.42 3.78 4.61
N TYR A 117 13.52 3.86 5.38
CA TYR A 117 13.66 3.11 6.64
C TYR A 117 12.55 3.43 7.64
N ALA A 118 12.18 4.70 7.76
CA ALA A 118 11.09 5.12 8.64
C ALA A 118 9.76 4.46 8.25
N VAL A 119 9.45 4.37 6.95
CA VAL A 119 8.23 3.71 6.48
C VAL A 119 8.29 2.21 6.70
N ILE A 120 9.44 1.58 6.41
CA ILE A 120 9.67 0.15 6.66
C ILE A 120 9.44 -0.18 8.13
N PHE A 121 9.99 0.63 9.03
CA PHE A 121 9.82 0.46 10.46
C PHE A 121 8.36 0.63 10.89
N LEU A 122 7.67 1.68 10.44
CA LEU A 122 6.24 1.87 10.74
C LEU A 122 5.44 0.66 10.25
N GLN A 123 5.63 0.23 9.01
CA GLN A 123 4.91 -0.91 8.50
C GLN A 123 5.24 -2.22 9.24
N ALA A 124 6.48 -2.44 9.66
CA ALA A 124 6.83 -3.57 10.51
C ALA A 124 6.17 -3.48 11.90
N ALA A 125 6.09 -2.28 12.48
CA ALA A 125 5.33 -2.03 13.70
C ALA A 125 3.84 -2.33 13.52
N SER A 126 3.27 -2.10 12.34
CA SER A 126 1.87 -2.43 12.03
C SER A 126 1.62 -3.94 12.14
N VAL A 127 2.54 -4.77 11.61
CA VAL A 127 2.47 -6.24 11.68
C VAL A 127 2.67 -6.72 13.12
N SER A 128 3.59 -6.07 13.85
CA SER A 128 3.82 -6.34 15.28
C SER A 128 2.56 -6.06 16.11
N VAL A 129 1.86 -4.95 15.89
CA VAL A 129 0.59 -4.63 16.59
C VAL A 129 -0.48 -5.69 16.31
N LEU A 130 -0.59 -6.18 15.08
CA LEU A 130 -1.53 -7.26 14.73
C LEU A 130 -1.12 -8.61 15.33
N PHE A 131 0.18 -8.93 15.37
CA PHE A 131 0.70 -10.09 16.07
C PHE A 131 0.34 -10.03 17.57
N PHE A 132 0.63 -8.90 18.22
CA PHE A 132 0.23 -8.64 19.60
C PHE A 132 -1.28 -8.85 19.78
N PHE A 133 -2.08 -8.35 18.83
CA PHE A 133 -3.53 -8.43 18.91
C PHE A 133 -4.05 -9.87 18.80
N SER A 134 -3.51 -10.67 17.88
CA SER A 134 -3.85 -12.08 17.71
C SER A 134 -3.54 -12.90 18.97
N VAL A 135 -2.37 -12.69 19.59
CA VAL A 135 -1.99 -13.33 20.86
C VAL A 135 -2.87 -12.87 22.02
N TYR A 136 -3.23 -11.58 22.05
CA TYR A 136 -4.09 -11.01 23.08
C TYR A 136 -5.53 -11.55 23.03
N ILE A 137 -6.10 -11.74 21.83
CA ILE A 137 -7.42 -12.35 21.65
C ILE A 137 -7.35 -13.86 21.92
N GLY A 138 -6.36 -14.53 21.34
CA GLY A 138 -6.19 -15.97 21.41
C GLY A 138 -5.62 -16.50 22.73
N LYS A 139 -5.19 -15.62 23.65
CA LYS A 139 -4.62 -15.95 24.97
C LYS A 139 -3.43 -16.94 24.92
N SER A 140 -2.76 -17.07 23.78
CA SER A 140 -1.64 -17.97 23.52
C SER A 140 -0.77 -17.42 22.38
N TYR A 141 0.49 -17.85 22.30
CA TYR A 141 1.42 -17.45 21.22
C TYR A 141 1.15 -18.14 19.87
N PHE A 142 0.46 -19.29 19.86
CA PHE A 142 0.18 -20.03 18.61
C PHE A 142 -0.60 -19.21 17.57
N PRO A 143 -1.71 -18.51 17.91
CA PRO A 143 -2.36 -17.57 17.00
C PRO A 143 -1.42 -16.50 16.45
N GLY A 144 -0.49 -16.00 17.26
CA GLY A 144 0.53 -15.05 16.79
C GLY A 144 1.40 -15.62 15.68
N VAL A 145 1.93 -16.83 15.88
CA VAL A 145 2.76 -17.51 14.88
C VAL A 145 1.97 -17.80 13.62
N ILE A 146 0.74 -18.34 13.73
CA ILE A 146 -0.12 -18.60 12.58
C ILE A 146 -0.45 -17.31 11.83
N PHE A 147 -0.78 -16.23 12.54
CA PHE A 147 -1.02 -14.92 11.94
C PHE A 147 0.20 -14.46 11.13
N LEU A 148 1.40 -14.52 11.72
CA LEU A 148 2.63 -14.11 11.06
C LEU A 148 2.86 -14.93 9.77
N MET A 149 2.65 -16.25 9.82
CA MET A 149 2.81 -17.13 8.66
C MET A 149 1.76 -16.85 7.57
N LEU A 150 0.49 -16.66 7.93
CA LEU A 150 -0.58 -16.30 7.00
C LEU A 150 -0.37 -14.91 6.38
N PHE A 151 0.20 -13.97 7.15
CA PHE A 151 0.55 -12.65 6.66
C PHE A 151 1.67 -12.73 5.62
N PHE A 152 2.74 -13.49 5.90
CA PHE A 152 3.84 -13.70 4.95
C PHE A 152 3.43 -14.54 3.73
N SER A 153 2.49 -15.49 3.86
CA SER A 153 1.99 -16.22 2.69
C SER A 153 1.19 -15.34 1.74
N CYS A 154 0.55 -14.29 2.25
CA CYS A 154 -0.17 -13.31 1.46
C CYS A 154 0.70 -12.11 1.03
N PHE A 155 2.02 -12.21 1.22
CA PHE A 155 3.01 -11.22 0.83
C PHE A 155 3.33 -11.21 -0.67
N ARG A 156 2.60 -11.99 -1.48
CA ARG A 156 2.82 -12.11 -2.93
C ARG A 156 2.70 -10.79 -3.68
N GLU A 157 3.58 -10.53 -4.66
CA GLU A 157 3.72 -9.33 -5.53
C GLU A 157 2.52 -8.34 -5.59
N LYS A 158 2.23 -7.61 -4.51
CA LYS A 158 1.17 -6.57 -4.33
C LYS A 158 -0.11 -7.00 -3.59
N PHE A 159 -0.23 -8.23 -3.07
CA PHE A 159 -1.49 -8.78 -2.57
C PHE A 159 -1.95 -8.19 -1.23
N ILE A 160 -1.20 -8.32 -0.14
CA ILE A 160 -1.50 -7.60 1.13
C ILE A 160 -1.02 -6.15 1.11
N MET A 161 0.14 -5.91 0.50
CA MET A 161 0.80 -4.61 0.51
C MET A 161 1.51 -4.40 -0.82
N ARG A 162 1.59 -3.14 -1.27
CA ARG A 162 2.28 -2.77 -2.49
C ARG A 162 3.78 -2.77 -2.29
N LEU A 163 4.38 -3.95 -2.38
CA LEU A 163 5.82 -4.15 -2.19
C LEU A 163 6.71 -3.47 -3.21
N SER A 164 6.17 -3.01 -4.34
CA SER A 164 6.91 -2.21 -5.31
C SER A 164 6.94 -0.72 -4.94
N ALA A 165 6.02 -0.28 -4.07
CA ALA A 165 5.79 1.11 -3.70
C ALA A 165 5.53 1.26 -2.18
N PHE A 166 6.60 1.35 -1.40
CA PHE A 166 6.57 1.35 0.07
C PHE A 166 6.19 2.69 0.69
N PRO A 167 6.81 3.84 0.32
CA PRO A 167 6.50 5.16 0.90
C PRO A 167 5.16 5.75 0.40
N LEU A 168 4.08 5.00 0.59
CA LEU A 168 2.72 5.46 0.41
C LEU A 168 2.12 5.86 1.75
N ARG A 169 1.19 6.82 1.73
CA ARG A 169 0.56 7.41 2.92
C ARG A 169 -0.18 6.37 3.76
N GLU A 170 -0.82 5.40 3.13
CA GLU A 170 -1.49 4.29 3.83
C GLU A 170 -0.52 3.45 4.67
N ASN A 171 0.73 3.28 4.23
CA ASN A 171 1.74 2.49 4.96
C ASN A 171 2.32 3.28 6.15
N PHE A 172 2.43 4.61 6.04
CA PHE A 172 2.77 5.47 7.17
C PHE A 172 1.70 5.42 8.27
N ALA A 173 0.43 5.35 7.91
CA ALA A 173 -0.69 5.47 8.84
C ALA A 173 -1.24 4.13 9.37
N SER A 174 -0.88 3.00 8.75
CA SER A 174 -1.43 1.66 9.05
C SER A 174 -1.28 1.27 10.53
N VAL A 175 -0.13 1.57 11.15
CA VAL A 175 0.13 1.30 12.58
C VAL A 175 -0.92 1.95 13.47
N PHE A 176 -1.18 3.23 13.23
CA PHE A 176 -2.08 4.03 14.06
C PHE A 176 -3.53 3.56 13.92
N MET A 177 -3.92 3.13 12.71
CA MET A 177 -5.21 2.48 12.47
C MET A 177 -5.37 1.19 13.31
N TRP A 178 -4.37 0.29 13.27
CA TRP A 178 -4.42 -0.94 14.05
C TRP A 178 -4.40 -0.67 15.55
N CYS A 179 -3.61 0.31 15.99
CA CYS A 179 -3.64 0.80 17.37
C CYS A 179 -5.04 1.29 17.76
N ASN A 180 -5.76 2.03 16.92
CA ASN A 180 -7.13 2.46 17.21
C ASN A 180 -8.06 1.26 17.46
N ILE A 181 -8.03 0.26 16.57
CA ILE A 181 -8.85 -0.95 16.69
C ILE A 181 -8.51 -1.72 17.99
N VAL A 182 -7.22 -1.87 18.31
CA VAL A 182 -6.74 -2.56 19.52
C VAL A 182 -7.17 -1.82 20.79
N HIS A 183 -7.00 -0.49 20.85
CA HIS A 183 -7.41 0.30 22.01
C HIS A 183 -8.93 0.25 22.21
N ILE A 184 -9.72 0.38 21.15
CA ILE A 184 -11.19 0.25 21.21
C ILE A 184 -11.57 -1.14 21.75
N TYR A 185 -10.96 -2.20 21.24
CA TYR A 185 -11.20 -3.57 21.70
C TYR A 185 -10.91 -3.72 23.20
N ILE A 186 -9.78 -3.21 23.68
CA ILE A 186 -9.38 -3.28 25.10
C ILE A 186 -10.34 -2.46 25.98
N ILE A 187 -10.75 -1.27 25.55
CA ILE A 187 -11.70 -0.41 26.29
C ILE A 187 -13.06 -1.10 26.43
N LEU A 188 -13.54 -1.77 25.36
CA LEU A 188 -14.80 -2.53 25.40
C LEU A 188 -14.70 -3.74 26.33
N LYS A 189 -13.57 -4.48 26.29
CA LYS A 189 -13.33 -5.71 27.04
C LYS A 189 -13.16 -5.50 28.55
N ASP A 190 -12.41 -4.48 28.95
CA ASP A 190 -12.06 -4.27 30.36
C ASP A 190 -13.21 -3.61 31.15
N LYS A 191 -13.42 -4.07 32.38
CA LYS A 191 -14.45 -3.51 33.29
C LYS A 191 -14.01 -2.17 33.88
N GLU A 192 -12.77 -2.11 34.34
CA GLU A 192 -12.14 -0.89 34.85
C GLU A 192 -11.27 -0.26 33.75
N ILE A 193 -11.49 1.02 33.50
CA ILE A 193 -10.83 1.75 32.42
C ILE A 193 -9.84 2.73 33.02
N THR A 194 -8.56 2.47 32.77
CA THR A 194 -7.47 3.39 33.08
C THR A 194 -7.41 4.52 32.06
N ILE A 195 -7.24 5.76 32.51
CA ILE A 195 -7.07 6.96 31.66
C ILE A 195 -6.00 6.76 30.58
N LEU A 196 -4.92 6.03 30.88
CA LEU A 196 -3.84 5.73 29.94
C LEU A 196 -4.33 5.12 28.61
N LYS A 197 -5.41 4.32 28.62
CA LYS A 197 -5.96 3.69 27.41
C LYS A 197 -6.66 4.70 26.50
N TYR A 198 -7.33 5.69 27.09
CA TYR A 198 -7.96 6.77 26.36
C TYR A 198 -6.91 7.75 25.81
N ILE A 199 -5.84 8.01 26.57
CA ILE A 199 -4.68 8.78 26.09
C ILE A 199 -4.04 8.07 24.89
N GLY A 200 -3.83 6.75 24.97
CA GLY A 200 -3.33 5.95 23.85
C GLY A 200 -4.21 6.06 22.61
N LEU A 201 -5.53 5.92 22.76
CA LEU A 201 -6.51 6.08 21.68
C LEU A 201 -6.48 7.50 21.08
N PHE A 202 -6.32 8.53 21.91
CA PHE A 202 -6.25 9.93 21.47
C PHE A 202 -5.03 10.16 20.57
N PHE A 203 -3.82 9.78 21.00
CA PHE A 203 -2.61 9.98 20.22
C PHE A 203 -2.59 9.13 18.94
N SER A 204 -3.05 7.87 19.00
CA SER A 204 -3.16 7.06 17.78
C SER A 204 -4.18 7.62 16.81
N SER A 205 -5.31 8.17 17.27
CA SER A 205 -6.30 8.82 16.39
C SER A 205 -5.75 10.12 15.79
N LEU A 206 -5.05 10.95 16.58
CA LEU A 206 -4.41 12.18 16.11
C LEU A 206 -3.40 11.89 14.99
N LEU A 207 -2.46 10.98 15.23
CA LEU A 207 -1.44 10.61 14.23
C LEU A 207 -2.07 9.96 13.00
N PHE A 208 -3.15 9.19 13.16
CA PHE A 208 -3.88 8.62 12.04
C PHE A 208 -4.47 9.71 11.13
N PHE A 209 -5.07 10.77 11.70
CA PHE A 209 -5.59 11.91 10.92
C PHE A 209 -4.48 12.71 10.23
N LEU A 210 -3.33 12.91 10.91
CA LEU A 210 -2.19 13.64 10.36
C LEU A 210 -1.44 12.87 9.26
N PHE A 211 -1.35 11.54 9.35
CA PHE A 211 -0.49 10.76 8.45
C PHE A 211 -1.23 10.31 7.19
N TRP A 212 -2.56 10.33 7.19
CA TRP A 212 -3.33 9.91 6.02
C TRP A 212 -4.60 10.71 5.80
N GLN A 213 -4.77 11.21 4.57
CA GLN A 213 -5.94 11.99 4.18
C GLN A 213 -7.26 11.20 4.22
N PHE A 214 -7.22 9.89 3.92
CA PHE A 214 -8.41 9.03 3.91
C PHE A 214 -8.73 8.38 5.25
N SER A 215 -7.95 8.68 6.29
CA SER A 215 -8.17 8.21 7.67
C SER A 215 -9.60 8.44 8.15
N VAL A 216 -10.18 9.58 7.79
CA VAL A 216 -11.53 10.00 8.12
C VAL A 216 -12.59 8.98 7.67
N PHE A 217 -12.46 8.43 6.46
CA PHE A 217 -13.39 7.43 5.94
C PHE A 217 -13.31 6.10 6.71
N ILE A 218 -12.12 5.72 7.17
CA ILE A 218 -11.94 4.50 7.96
C ILE A 218 -12.42 4.71 9.39
N SER A 219 -12.19 5.88 9.98
CA SER A 219 -12.73 6.23 11.30
C SER A 219 -14.26 6.21 11.33
N ILE A 220 -14.96 6.52 10.22
CA ILE A 220 -16.41 6.30 10.10
C ILE A 220 -16.76 4.83 10.30
N THR A 221 -16.01 3.89 9.72
CA THR A 221 -16.28 2.46 9.89
C THR A 221 -16.12 1.99 11.33
N HIS A 222 -15.17 2.56 12.09
CA HIS A 222 -15.00 2.28 13.52
C HIS A 222 -16.19 2.79 14.34
N ILE A 223 -16.65 4.01 14.05
CA ILE A 223 -17.78 4.61 14.76
C ILE A 223 -19.09 3.88 14.44
N VAL A 224 -19.34 3.57 13.16
CA VAL A 224 -20.55 2.87 12.75
C VAL A 224 -20.57 1.45 13.29
N SER A 225 -19.44 0.72 13.26
CA SER A 225 -19.39 -0.63 13.85
C SER A 225 -19.62 -0.61 15.36
N LEU A 226 -19.10 0.39 16.08
CA LEU A 226 -19.41 0.60 17.51
C LEU A 226 -20.88 0.94 17.75
N PHE A 227 -21.48 1.79 16.91
CA PHE A 227 -22.89 2.12 16.99
C PHE A 227 -23.78 0.91 16.72
N VAL A 228 -23.41 0.04 15.77
CA VAL A 228 -24.10 -1.25 15.55
C VAL A 228 -24.05 -2.13 16.80
N VAL A 229 -22.92 -2.20 17.50
CA VAL A 229 -22.85 -2.95 18.78
C VAL A 229 -23.79 -2.34 19.83
N ASP A 230 -23.90 -1.02 19.90
CA ASP A 230 -24.82 -0.36 20.82
C ASP A 230 -26.29 -0.62 20.44
N LEU A 231 -26.61 -0.61 19.14
CA LEU A 231 -27.92 -0.98 18.59
C LEU A 231 -28.28 -2.45 18.85
N LEU A 232 -27.33 -3.37 18.92
CA LEU A 232 -27.61 -4.77 19.30
C LEU A 232 -28.01 -4.90 20.80
N GLY A 233 -27.93 -3.80 21.56
CA GLY A 233 -28.38 -3.70 22.94
C GLY A 233 -27.35 -4.18 23.96
N TYR A 234 -26.05 -4.05 23.64
CA TYR A 234 -24.98 -4.18 24.61
C TYR A 234 -24.88 -2.89 25.45
N ASN A 235 -24.60 -3.00 26.75
CA ASN A 235 -24.44 -1.84 27.66
C ASN A 235 -23.10 -1.12 27.43
N ILE A 236 -22.92 -0.49 26.26
CA ILE A 236 -21.69 0.21 25.88
C ILE A 236 -21.87 1.72 25.70
N THR A 237 -23.08 2.27 25.89
CA THR A 237 -23.43 3.69 25.67
C THR A 237 -22.43 4.68 26.28
N ILE A 238 -22.06 4.51 27.56
CA ILE A 238 -21.10 5.40 28.25
C ILE A 238 -19.71 5.29 27.62
N LYS A 239 -19.23 4.06 27.38
CA LYS A 239 -17.92 3.82 26.74
C LYS A 239 -17.88 4.38 25.32
N LEU A 240 -18.97 4.22 24.57
CA LEU A 240 -19.15 4.75 23.22
C LEU A 240 -19.05 6.26 23.20
N ASN A 241 -19.77 6.96 24.07
CA ASN A 241 -19.72 8.43 24.13
C ASN A 241 -18.31 8.95 24.46
N ASN A 242 -17.58 8.29 25.37
CA ASN A 242 -16.19 8.66 25.68
C ASN A 242 -15.26 8.46 24.47
N ILE A 243 -15.41 7.33 23.75
CA ILE A 243 -14.65 7.07 22.51
C ILE A 243 -14.97 8.13 21.45
N LEU A 244 -16.25 8.47 21.26
CA LEU A 244 -16.68 9.51 20.31
C LEU A 244 -16.13 10.88 20.69
N PHE A 245 -16.08 11.22 21.98
CA PHE A 245 -15.49 12.48 22.45
C PHE A 245 -14.00 12.55 22.14
N ILE A 246 -13.25 11.46 22.32
CA ILE A 246 -11.82 11.39 21.99
C ILE A 246 -11.60 11.52 20.48
N PHE A 247 -12.42 10.86 19.66
CA PHE A 247 -12.37 11.02 18.21
C PHE A 247 -12.69 12.46 17.79
N CYS A 248 -13.67 13.10 18.43
CA CYS A 248 -14.01 14.51 18.20
C CYS A 248 -12.81 15.42 18.54
N PHE A 249 -12.23 15.24 19.72
CA PHE A 249 -11.12 16.08 20.18
C PHE A 249 -9.86 15.90 19.33
N SER A 250 -9.49 14.66 19.00
CA SER A 250 -8.36 14.37 18.08
C SER A 250 -8.61 14.93 16.68
N TYR A 251 -9.84 14.85 16.18
CA TYR A 251 -10.22 15.42 14.89
C TYR A 251 -10.15 16.95 14.88
N LEU A 252 -10.71 17.63 15.90
CA LEU A 252 -10.64 19.09 16.03
C LEU A 252 -9.18 19.57 16.14
N LEU A 253 -8.38 18.89 16.96
CA LEU A 253 -6.96 19.20 17.07
C LEU A 253 -6.23 18.98 15.73
N SER A 254 -6.55 17.92 14.99
CA SER A 254 -5.98 17.68 13.66
C SER A 254 -6.32 18.80 12.67
N ILE A 255 -7.55 19.32 12.68
CA ILE A 255 -7.98 20.46 11.83
C ILE A 255 -7.16 21.71 12.14
N ILE A 256 -6.95 22.00 13.43
CA ILE A 256 -6.18 23.17 13.87
C ILE A 256 -4.72 23.03 13.43
N ILE A 257 -4.10 21.88 13.68
CA ILE A 257 -2.71 21.59 13.28
C ILE A 257 -2.53 21.69 11.77
N THR A 258 -3.53 21.24 10.99
CA THR A 258 -3.52 21.18 9.51
C THR A 258 -3.94 22.48 8.80
N PHE A 259 -4.14 23.57 9.54
CA PHE A 259 -4.57 24.88 9.01
C PHE A 259 -5.90 24.82 8.24
N PHE A 260 -6.87 24.07 8.77
CA PHE A 260 -8.23 23.98 8.23
C PHE A 260 -8.27 23.51 6.77
N PRO A 261 -7.81 22.28 6.48
CA PRO A 261 -7.79 21.76 5.12
C PRO A 261 -9.20 21.37 4.66
N ARG A 262 -9.48 21.58 3.37
CA ARG A 262 -10.81 21.29 2.79
C ARG A 262 -11.17 19.81 2.90
N TYR A 263 -10.21 18.91 2.67
CA TYR A 263 -10.43 17.45 2.70
C TYR A 263 -10.74 16.89 4.09
N LEU A 264 -10.52 17.62 5.19
CA LEU A 264 -11.04 17.22 6.51
C LEU A 264 -12.42 17.84 6.72
N LEU A 265 -12.55 19.14 6.46
CA LEU A 265 -13.78 19.91 6.74
C LEU A 265 -15.00 19.43 5.94
N CYS A 266 -14.83 19.07 4.68
CA CYS A 266 -15.91 18.69 3.76
C CYS A 266 -16.23 17.18 3.78
N THR A 267 -15.88 16.47 4.86
CA THR A 267 -16.07 15.01 4.96
C THR A 267 -17.34 14.62 5.70
N TYR A 268 -17.76 13.37 5.53
CA TYR A 268 -18.94 12.82 6.23
C TYR A 268 -18.74 12.58 7.73
N PHE A 269 -17.50 12.53 8.20
CA PHE A 269 -17.16 12.11 9.55
C PHE A 269 -17.71 13.01 10.67
N PRO A 270 -17.54 14.35 10.66
CA PRO A 270 -18.11 15.20 11.71
C PRO A 270 -19.64 15.05 11.80
N TYR A 271 -20.33 14.89 10.66
CA TYR A 271 -21.79 14.73 10.65
C TYR A 271 -22.23 13.39 11.24
N VAL A 272 -21.56 12.30 10.90
CA VAL A 272 -21.83 10.96 11.48
C VAL A 272 -21.54 10.98 12.98
N LEU A 273 -20.43 11.59 13.39
CA LEU A 273 -20.01 11.69 14.78
C LEU A 273 -21.02 12.50 15.62
N ILE A 274 -21.45 13.68 15.13
CA ILE A 274 -22.46 14.52 15.80
C ILE A 274 -23.83 13.84 15.82
N ALA A 275 -24.24 13.16 14.74
CA ALA A 275 -25.51 12.44 14.68
C ALA A 275 -25.57 11.30 15.71
N ILE A 276 -24.48 10.56 15.90
CA ILE A 276 -24.45 9.46 16.89
C ILE A 276 -24.35 10.02 18.32
N LEU A 277 -23.56 11.06 18.56
CA LEU A 277 -23.49 11.72 19.87
C LEU A 277 -24.85 12.29 20.30
N SER A 278 -25.48 13.07 19.42
CA SER A 278 -26.79 13.68 19.69
C SER A 278 -27.87 12.63 19.94
N THR A 279 -27.94 11.56 19.15
CA THR A 279 -28.89 10.46 19.41
C THR A 279 -28.64 9.77 20.74
N ASN A 280 -27.39 9.49 21.09
CA ASN A 280 -27.08 8.88 22.39
C ASN A 280 -27.50 9.79 23.55
N ILE A 281 -27.27 11.09 23.45
CA ILE A 281 -27.68 12.09 24.45
C ILE A 281 -29.21 12.14 24.57
N ILE A 282 -29.93 12.26 23.45
CA ILE A 282 -31.41 12.30 23.42
C ILE A 282 -31.99 11.06 24.09
N PHE A 283 -31.48 9.86 23.75
CA PHE A 283 -31.98 8.61 24.32
C PHE A 283 -31.59 8.42 25.78
N MET A 284 -30.44 8.94 26.23
CA MET A 284 -30.09 8.98 27.66
C MET A 284 -31.06 9.88 28.43
N PHE A 285 -31.39 11.06 27.92
CA PHE A 285 -32.38 11.95 28.53
C PHE A 285 -33.78 11.32 28.57
N LEU A 286 -34.23 10.71 27.48
CA LEU A 286 -35.51 9.99 27.43
C LEU A 286 -35.56 8.82 28.42
N SER A 287 -34.46 8.08 28.57
CA SER A 287 -34.38 6.99 29.55
C SER A 287 -34.38 7.50 30.99
N LYS A 288 -33.71 8.63 31.26
CA LYS A 288 -33.69 9.26 32.59
C LYS A 288 -35.08 9.77 32.96
N LYS A 289 -35.74 10.51 32.06
CA LYS A 289 -37.12 11.01 32.25
C LYS A 289 -38.10 9.86 32.51
N LYS A 290 -37.99 8.75 31.77
CA LYS A 290 -38.85 7.58 31.96
C LYS A 290 -38.62 6.89 33.32
N ASN A 291 -37.38 6.85 33.81
CA ASN A 291 -37.06 6.33 35.14
C ASN A 291 -37.55 7.28 36.25
N ASP A 292 -37.46 8.60 36.04
CA ASP A 292 -37.96 9.60 36.97
C ASP A 292 -39.50 9.57 37.07
N ASP A 293 -40.20 9.37 35.95
CA ASP A 293 -41.66 9.22 35.90
C ASP A 293 -42.13 7.90 36.56
N VAL A 294 -41.39 6.80 36.38
CA VAL A 294 -41.66 5.52 37.07
C VAL A 294 -41.38 5.62 38.57
N ASN A 295 -40.33 6.33 38.98
CA ASN A 295 -40.03 6.57 40.39
C ASN A 295 -41.04 7.53 41.03
N LYS A 296 -41.52 8.57 40.33
CA LYS A 296 -42.65 9.40 40.78
C LYS A 296 -43.92 8.59 40.94
N ASN A 297 -44.23 7.68 40.01
CA ASN A 297 -45.40 6.80 40.13
C ASN A 297 -45.27 5.74 41.24
N LYS A 298 -44.06 5.21 41.51
CA LYS A 298 -43.80 4.36 42.68
C LYS A 298 -43.92 5.14 43.98
N ASN A 299 -43.37 6.35 44.05
CA ASN A 299 -43.48 7.20 45.23
C ASN A 299 -44.92 7.66 45.47
N ASN A 300 -45.72 7.93 44.43
CA ASN A 300 -47.15 8.19 44.56
C ASN A 300 -47.94 6.94 44.99
N LYS A 301 -47.54 5.73 44.57
CA LYS A 301 -48.13 4.48 45.09
C LYS A 301 -47.75 4.21 46.55
N ILE A 302 -46.52 4.51 46.96
CA ILE A 302 -46.09 4.42 48.37
C ILE A 302 -46.77 5.50 49.22
N TYR A 303 -46.94 6.73 48.70
CA TYR A 303 -47.74 7.78 49.35
C TYR A 303 -49.21 7.40 49.48
N ASN A 304 -49.78 6.73 48.48
CA ASN A 304 -51.16 6.23 48.55
C ASN A 304 -51.30 5.01 49.48
N MET A 305 -50.30 4.12 49.55
CA MET A 305 -50.24 3.04 50.55
C MET A 305 -50.06 3.57 51.99
N ASN A 306 -49.29 4.64 52.16
CA ASN A 306 -49.15 5.33 53.46
C ASN A 306 -50.39 6.18 53.80
N LYS A 307 -51.16 6.64 52.82
CA LYS A 307 -52.49 7.26 53.04
C LYS A 307 -53.54 6.24 53.46
N THR A 308 -53.48 5.00 52.97
CA THR A 308 -54.36 3.92 53.42
C THR A 308 -53.94 3.32 54.78
N ASN A 309 -52.64 3.34 55.11
CA ASN A 309 -52.17 2.89 56.44
C ASN A 309 -52.28 3.96 57.54
N ASN A 310 -52.51 5.23 57.20
CA ASN A 310 -52.75 6.31 58.18
C ASN A 310 -54.22 6.48 58.58
N GLN A 311 -55.11 5.53 58.26
CA GLN A 311 -56.45 5.44 58.87
C GLN A 311 -56.51 4.54 60.12
N HIS A 312 -55.41 3.88 60.50
CA HIS A 312 -55.33 3.15 61.77
C HIS A 312 -53.99 3.40 62.49
N SER A 313 -53.84 4.59 63.09
CA SER A 313 -53.21 4.75 64.42
C SER A 313 -53.29 6.21 64.85
N LYS A 314 -54.27 6.53 65.69
CA LYS A 314 -54.20 7.68 66.60
C LYS A 314 -53.23 7.34 67.74
N ASN A 315 -52.59 8.38 68.27
CA ASN A 315 -51.74 8.44 69.47
C ASN A 315 -50.26 8.11 69.25
N CYS A 316 -49.44 9.14 69.11
CA CYS A 316 -48.64 9.66 70.22
C CYS A 316 -47.83 10.90 69.77
N THR A 317 -47.92 11.94 70.59
CA THR A 317 -47.14 13.18 70.55
C THR A 317 -45.65 12.92 70.75
N PHE A 318 -44.76 13.67 70.10
CA PHE A 318 -43.62 14.36 70.75
C PHE A 318 -42.87 15.29 69.78
N VAL A 319 -42.92 16.58 70.14
CA VAL A 319 -41.93 17.68 70.07
C VAL A 319 -40.79 17.61 69.05
N THR A 320 -40.75 18.65 68.22
CA THR A 320 -39.65 19.12 67.37
C THR A 320 -38.49 19.71 68.17
N SER A 321 -37.24 19.43 67.77
CA SER A 321 -36.16 20.41 67.87
C SER A 321 -35.17 20.32 66.71
N SER A 322 -34.92 21.52 66.19
CA SER A 322 -33.99 22.01 65.17
C SER A 322 -32.51 21.70 65.43
N ASN A 323 -31.68 21.54 64.38
CA ASN A 323 -30.78 22.60 63.88
C ASN A 323 -29.69 22.13 62.88
N GLN A 324 -29.58 22.92 61.81
CA GLN A 324 -28.38 23.53 61.19
C GLN A 324 -27.01 22.80 61.11
N LYS A 325 -26.55 22.64 59.86
CA LYS A 325 -25.32 23.20 59.25
C LYS A 325 -24.03 23.30 60.11
N ASN A 326 -22.92 22.68 59.67
CA ASN A 326 -21.81 23.32 58.91
C ASN A 326 -20.42 22.62 59.03
N HIS A 327 -19.68 22.73 57.92
CA HIS A 327 -18.22 22.86 57.72
C HIS A 327 -17.18 21.76 58.11
N GLN A 328 -16.56 21.24 57.04
CA GLN A 328 -15.12 21.14 56.70
C GLN A 328 -14.03 21.13 57.81
N ILE A 329 -13.05 20.22 57.71
CA ILE A 329 -11.62 20.46 57.33
C ILE A 329 -10.71 19.25 57.72
N ILE A 330 -10.11 18.63 56.69
CA ILE A 330 -8.69 18.19 56.48
C ILE A 330 -7.98 17.20 57.45
N ASN A 331 -7.54 16.06 56.84
CA ASN A 331 -6.31 15.22 56.99
C ASN A 331 -5.72 14.94 58.40
N ASN A 332 -5.16 13.76 58.74
CA ASN A 332 -4.31 12.84 57.98
C ASN A 332 -4.04 11.55 58.83
N ASN A 333 -3.70 10.47 58.12
CA ASN A 333 -2.81 9.36 58.52
C ASN A 333 -3.18 8.26 59.55
N LYS A 334 -3.22 7.04 58.96
CA LYS A 334 -2.47 5.80 59.31
C LYS A 334 -2.88 4.94 60.52
N ASN A 335 -3.33 3.75 60.13
CA ASN A 335 -2.84 2.41 60.51
C ASN A 335 -3.19 1.79 61.88
N ASN A 336 -3.86 0.64 61.74
CA ASN A 336 -3.62 -0.66 62.37
C ASN A 336 -4.30 -1.01 63.71
N LEU A 337 -4.58 -2.33 63.81
CA LEU A 337 -5.02 -3.18 64.94
C LEU A 337 -6.55 -3.31 65.06
N LYS A 338 -7.22 -4.41 64.64
CA LYS A 338 -7.18 -5.86 65.03
C LYS A 338 -7.41 -6.12 66.53
N ASN A 339 -8.29 -7.11 66.77
CA ASN A 339 -8.63 -7.84 68.01
C ASN A 339 -9.63 -7.11 68.94
N ASN A 340 -10.53 -7.73 69.70
CA ASN A 340 -10.96 -9.13 69.87
C ASN A 340 -12.20 -9.09 70.82
N ASN A 341 -12.88 -10.24 70.96
CA ASN A 341 -13.59 -10.74 72.15
C ASN A 341 -15.14 -10.81 72.13
N ASN A 342 -15.58 -12.05 71.93
CA ASN A 342 -16.58 -12.87 72.63
C ASN A 342 -17.41 -12.26 73.79
N HIS A 343 -18.75 -12.40 73.62
CA HIS A 343 -19.84 -12.88 74.51
C HIS A 343 -20.04 -12.26 75.92
N PRO A 344 -21.27 -12.23 76.52
CA PRO A 344 -22.35 -13.27 76.56
C PRO A 344 -23.80 -12.67 76.41
N CYS A 345 -24.93 -13.39 76.30
CA CYS A 345 -25.69 -14.17 77.31
C CYS A 345 -26.94 -14.86 76.70
N ASN A 346 -27.52 -15.77 77.50
CA ASN A 346 -28.40 -16.93 77.23
C ASN A 346 -29.95 -16.72 77.20
N ASN A 347 -30.63 -17.75 76.65
CA ASN A 347 -31.86 -18.50 77.06
C ASN A 347 -33.26 -17.86 77.21
N TYR A 348 -34.27 -18.52 76.63
CA TYR A 348 -35.41 -19.29 77.23
C TYR A 348 -36.52 -19.50 76.14
N ASN A 349 -36.82 -20.74 75.68
CA ASN A 349 -37.96 -21.64 76.03
C ASN A 349 -39.36 -20.94 76.03
N CYS A 350 -40.49 -21.45 75.48
CA CYS A 350 -41.02 -22.81 75.35
C CYS A 350 -42.40 -22.82 74.60
N TYR A 351 -42.77 -23.96 73.99
CA TYR A 351 -44.13 -24.57 73.79
C TYR A 351 -45.31 -23.81 73.14
N ASN A 352 -45.93 -24.34 72.06
CA ASN A 352 -46.99 -25.37 72.12
C ASN A 352 -47.58 -25.79 70.76
N HIS A 353 -47.72 -27.12 70.62
CA HIS A 353 -48.79 -27.95 70.04
C HIS A 353 -49.40 -27.77 68.64
N TYR A 354 -49.38 -28.91 67.94
CA TYR A 354 -50.22 -29.39 66.84
C TYR A 354 -51.71 -29.41 67.18
N GLU A 355 -52.56 -29.23 66.18
CA GLU A 355 -53.78 -30.04 66.00
C GLU A 355 -54.06 -30.30 64.51
N GLU A 356 -54.18 -31.59 64.18
CA GLU A 356 -54.63 -32.13 62.90
C GLU A 356 -56.16 -32.05 62.80
N GLY A 357 -56.68 -31.68 61.63
CA GLY A 357 -58.10 -31.84 61.28
C GLY A 357 -58.21 -32.35 59.85
N LYS A 358 -58.53 -33.64 59.70
CA LYS A 358 -58.71 -34.35 58.43
C LYS A 358 -60.20 -34.40 58.07
N LYS A 359 -60.45 -34.29 56.77
CA LYS A 359 -61.59 -34.81 55.96
C LYS A 359 -62.97 -34.17 56.16
N GLU A 360 -63.51 -33.66 55.05
CA GLU A 360 -64.75 -34.21 54.49
C GLU A 360 -64.84 -33.91 52.98
N GLU A 361 -65.11 -34.97 52.24
CA GLU A 361 -65.40 -35.02 50.80
C GLU A 361 -66.86 -34.65 50.59
N ILE A 362 -67.16 -33.78 49.61
CA ILE A 362 -68.44 -33.83 48.90
C ILE A 362 -68.13 -33.78 47.40
N ASN A 363 -68.62 -34.82 46.73
CA ASN A 363 -68.63 -35.06 45.30
C ASN A 363 -69.40 -33.96 44.56
N ASP A 364 -68.98 -33.63 43.34
CA ASP A 364 -69.90 -33.68 42.20
C ASP A 364 -69.14 -33.78 40.86
N GLU A 365 -69.59 -34.80 40.16
CA GLU A 365 -69.46 -35.32 38.79
C GLU A 365 -68.86 -34.50 37.62
N HIS A 366 -68.25 -35.30 36.72
CA HIS A 366 -68.14 -35.20 35.26
C HIS A 366 -66.97 -34.43 34.58
N THR A 367 -65.85 -35.16 34.45
CA THR A 367 -65.11 -35.51 33.21
C THR A 367 -65.18 -34.60 31.96
N ASN A 368 -64.02 -33.95 31.72
CA ASN A 368 -63.16 -34.03 30.52
C ASN A 368 -63.69 -33.64 29.13
N GLU A 369 -63.43 -32.39 28.77
CA GLU A 369 -62.91 -32.02 27.43
C GLU A 369 -61.81 -30.94 27.61
N TYR A 370 -60.58 -31.37 27.88
CA TYR A 370 -59.45 -30.45 28.12
C TYR A 370 -58.93 -29.89 26.79
N ASN A 371 -59.35 -28.66 26.52
CA ASN A 371 -58.93 -27.84 25.40
C ASN A 371 -57.45 -27.46 25.45
N LYS A 372 -56.90 -27.40 24.23
CA LYS A 372 -55.69 -26.67 23.82
C LYS A 372 -55.75 -25.22 24.31
N GLU A 373 -55.20 -24.94 25.49
CA GLU A 373 -54.70 -23.59 25.80
C GLU A 373 -53.19 -23.63 26.03
N ILE A 374 -52.50 -23.49 24.90
CA ILE A 374 -51.09 -23.12 24.82
C ILE A 374 -50.96 -21.72 25.40
N ASN A 375 -50.77 -21.69 26.72
CA ASN A 375 -50.10 -20.71 27.54
C ASN A 375 -49.79 -19.35 26.87
N LEU A 376 -50.73 -18.41 27.01
CA LEU A 376 -50.63 -16.97 26.74
C LEU A 376 -49.38 -16.32 27.38
N TYR A 377 -48.79 -16.97 28.38
CA TYR A 377 -47.54 -16.59 29.02
C TYR A 377 -46.31 -16.66 28.08
N THR A 378 -46.33 -17.54 27.07
CA THR A 378 -45.26 -17.62 26.06
C THR A 378 -45.35 -16.50 25.01
N LEU A 379 -46.56 -15.98 24.74
CA LEU A 379 -46.77 -14.84 23.84
C LEU A 379 -46.30 -13.52 24.47
N PHE A 380 -46.46 -13.35 25.78
CA PHE A 380 -46.01 -12.13 26.49
C PHE A 380 -44.48 -12.00 26.57
N LYS A 381 -43.72 -13.09 26.43
CA LYS A 381 -42.25 -13.04 26.34
C LYS A 381 -41.77 -12.52 24.97
N ASN A 382 -42.56 -12.72 23.91
CA ASN A 382 -42.28 -12.17 22.57
C ASN A 382 -42.42 -10.64 22.51
N LEU A 383 -43.24 -10.03 23.38
CA LEU A 383 -43.39 -8.57 23.46
C LEU A 383 -42.14 -7.83 23.99
N TYR A 384 -41.29 -8.47 24.81
CA TYR A 384 -40.06 -7.85 25.31
C TYR A 384 -38.99 -7.73 24.22
N ILE A 385 -38.89 -8.75 23.37
CA ILE A 385 -38.01 -8.75 22.19
C ILE A 385 -38.50 -7.70 21.18
N ILE A 386 -39.80 -7.69 20.87
CA ILE A 386 -40.41 -6.70 19.96
C ILE A 386 -40.22 -5.26 20.48
N LYS A 387 -40.41 -5.00 21.78
CA LYS A 387 -40.14 -3.67 22.38
C LYS A 387 -38.67 -3.27 22.27
N LYS A 388 -37.73 -4.20 22.39
CA LYS A 388 -36.29 -3.96 22.16
C LYS A 388 -36.02 -3.62 20.68
N TRP A 389 -36.59 -4.38 19.74
CA TRP A 389 -36.46 -4.10 18.30
C TRP A 389 -37.03 -2.74 17.88
N ILE A 390 -38.19 -2.36 18.41
CA ILE A 390 -38.78 -1.03 18.18
C ILE A 390 -37.87 0.07 18.73
N PHE A 391 -37.28 -0.11 19.90
CA PHE A 391 -36.32 0.83 20.48
C PHE A 391 -35.05 0.96 19.62
N ILE A 392 -34.52 -0.16 19.12
CA ILE A 392 -33.35 -0.22 18.24
C ILE A 392 -33.62 0.51 16.93
N LEU A 393 -34.75 0.20 16.28
CA LEU A 393 -35.17 0.85 15.03
C LEU A 393 -35.39 2.36 15.23
N LYS A 394 -36.05 2.76 16.32
CA LYS A 394 -36.21 4.20 16.64
C LYS A 394 -34.87 4.89 16.81
N LYS A 395 -33.93 4.31 17.58
CA LYS A 395 -32.60 4.90 17.80
C LYS A 395 -31.80 5.00 16.50
N GLY A 396 -31.79 3.94 15.68
CA GLY A 396 -31.14 3.95 14.38
C GLY A 396 -31.74 5.00 13.42
N LEU A 397 -33.07 5.02 13.27
CA LEU A 397 -33.77 5.97 12.39
C LEU A 397 -33.56 7.42 12.84
N THR A 398 -33.57 7.71 14.14
CA THR A 398 -33.26 9.07 14.63
C THR A 398 -31.84 9.51 14.26
N SER A 399 -30.87 8.59 14.27
CA SER A 399 -29.48 8.92 13.90
C SER A 399 -29.37 9.23 12.42
N ILE A 400 -30.02 8.43 11.58
CA ILE A 400 -30.09 8.66 10.13
C ILE A 400 -30.81 9.98 9.82
N PHE A 401 -31.92 10.27 10.51
CA PHE A 401 -32.67 11.51 10.32
C PHE A 401 -31.85 12.75 10.69
N ILE A 402 -31.17 12.74 11.84
CA ILE A 402 -30.28 13.83 12.24
C ILE A 402 -29.12 13.99 11.23
N PHE A 403 -28.52 12.88 10.79
CA PHE A 403 -27.48 12.90 9.76
C PHE A 403 -27.99 13.54 8.45
N LEU A 404 -29.18 13.19 7.99
CA LEU A 404 -29.77 13.76 6.77
C LEU A 404 -30.05 15.26 6.93
N ILE A 405 -30.57 15.71 8.08
CA ILE A 405 -30.77 17.15 8.36
C ILE A 405 -29.44 17.90 8.33
N LEU A 406 -28.43 17.41 9.06
CA LEU A 406 -27.10 18.02 9.10
C LEU A 406 -26.48 18.12 7.70
N ARG A 407 -26.71 17.11 6.87
CA ARG A 407 -26.24 17.09 5.47
C ARG A 407 -27.00 18.08 4.59
N LEU A 408 -28.32 18.20 4.73
CA LEU A 408 -29.13 19.12 3.94
C LEU A 408 -28.71 20.58 4.16
N MET A 409 -28.25 20.94 5.37
CA MET A 409 -27.81 22.30 5.67
C MET A 409 -26.54 22.76 4.90
N ILE A 410 -25.80 21.86 4.21
CA ILE A 410 -24.48 22.16 3.61
C ILE A 410 -24.41 21.80 2.10
N PHE A 411 -25.55 21.49 1.47
CA PHE A 411 -25.63 20.91 0.12
C PHE A 411 -24.96 21.71 -1.03
N SER A 412 -24.45 22.93 -0.79
CA SER A 412 -23.86 23.81 -1.81
C SER A 412 -22.32 23.82 -1.90
N LYS A 413 -21.57 23.11 -1.04
CA LYS A 413 -20.10 23.27 -0.95
C LYS A 413 -19.22 22.08 -1.40
N ASP A 414 -19.75 20.89 -1.59
CA ASP A 414 -18.90 19.69 -1.83
C ASP A 414 -18.63 19.43 -3.31
N LYS A 415 -17.62 20.10 -3.87
CA LYS A 415 -17.06 19.78 -5.21
C LYS A 415 -15.79 18.94 -5.13
N ASP A 416 -15.00 19.13 -4.08
CA ASP A 416 -13.76 18.42 -3.81
C ASP A 416 -14.13 17.03 -3.20
N ASP A 417 -13.46 15.94 -3.59
CA ASP A 417 -13.79 14.51 -3.27
C ASP A 417 -15.09 13.89 -3.82
N SER A 418 -15.92 14.66 -4.55
CA SER A 418 -17.11 14.13 -5.24
C SER A 418 -16.83 12.93 -6.18
N HIS A 419 -15.57 12.81 -6.64
CA HIS A 419 -15.11 11.73 -7.49
C HIS A 419 -15.06 10.35 -6.80
N VAL A 420 -14.81 10.29 -5.48
CA VAL A 420 -14.78 9.03 -4.71
C VAL A 420 -16.18 8.41 -4.69
N ILE A 421 -17.19 9.25 -4.47
CA ILE A 421 -18.59 8.84 -4.44
C ILE A 421 -19.08 8.53 -5.85
N SER A 422 -18.67 9.30 -6.86
CA SER A 422 -19.04 9.00 -8.24
C SER A 422 -18.44 7.66 -8.68
N LEU A 423 -17.19 7.36 -8.29
CA LEU A 423 -16.57 6.05 -8.50
C LEU A 423 -17.39 4.94 -7.81
N LEU A 424 -17.74 5.11 -6.52
CA LEU A 424 -18.58 4.14 -5.80
C LEU A 424 -19.94 3.94 -6.48
N LYS A 425 -20.62 5.01 -6.90
CA LYS A 425 -21.90 4.94 -7.63
C LYS A 425 -21.76 4.19 -8.94
N VAL A 426 -20.71 4.47 -9.71
CA VAL A 426 -20.43 3.76 -10.96
C VAL A 426 -20.16 2.28 -10.70
N ARG A 427 -19.41 1.93 -9.65
CA ARG A 427 -19.16 0.52 -9.29
C ARG A 427 -20.41 -0.21 -8.82
N LEU A 428 -21.31 0.47 -8.12
CA LEU A 428 -22.61 -0.06 -7.73
C LEU A 428 -23.64 -0.05 -8.88
N LYS A 429 -23.25 0.29 -10.11
CA LYS A 429 -24.12 0.45 -11.28
C LYS A 429 -25.26 1.48 -11.09
N LEU A 430 -25.05 2.46 -10.23
CA LEU A 430 -25.99 3.55 -9.93
C LEU A 430 -25.72 4.81 -10.77
N ALA A 431 -24.62 4.86 -11.53
CA ALA A 431 -24.25 6.00 -12.38
C ALA A 431 -23.38 5.57 -13.57
N ASN A 432 -23.35 6.40 -14.62
CA ASN A 432 -22.48 6.21 -15.78
C ASN A 432 -21.07 6.74 -15.54
N HIS A 433 -20.08 6.16 -16.24
CA HIS A 433 -18.68 6.60 -16.18
C HIS A 433 -18.52 8.04 -16.71
N LYS A 434 -17.90 8.91 -15.90
CA LYS A 434 -17.29 10.20 -16.31
C LYS A 434 -15.80 10.02 -16.61
N PHE A 435 -15.15 10.97 -17.29
CA PHE A 435 -13.70 10.94 -17.55
C PHE A 435 -12.88 10.58 -16.31
N ASP A 436 -13.13 11.26 -15.18
CA ASP A 436 -12.42 11.02 -13.91
C ASP A 436 -12.55 9.57 -13.43
N THR A 437 -13.77 9.01 -13.46
CA THR A 437 -14.01 7.62 -13.03
C THR A 437 -13.39 6.60 -13.99
N MET A 438 -13.22 6.98 -15.26
CA MET A 438 -12.61 6.15 -16.29
C MET A 438 -11.09 6.10 -16.13
N LEU A 439 -10.48 7.21 -15.70
CA LEU A 439 -9.06 7.27 -15.34
C LEU A 439 -8.73 6.28 -14.21
N TYR A 440 -9.53 6.27 -13.14
CA TYR A 440 -9.40 5.27 -12.07
C TYR A 440 -9.68 3.85 -12.56
N SER A 441 -10.72 3.65 -13.37
CA SER A 441 -11.11 2.31 -13.85
C SER A 441 -10.11 1.66 -14.81
N SER A 442 -9.24 2.48 -15.43
CA SER A 442 -8.13 1.98 -16.26
C SER A 442 -7.04 1.29 -15.43
N GLY A 443 -6.93 1.63 -14.13
CA GLY A 443 -6.04 0.95 -13.19
C GLY A 443 -6.69 -0.32 -12.65
N SER A 444 -5.95 -1.44 -12.67
CA SER A 444 -6.43 -2.72 -12.12
C SER A 444 -6.77 -2.65 -10.62
N GLU A 445 -6.21 -1.70 -9.89
CA GLU A 445 -6.34 -1.51 -8.44
C GLU A 445 -7.71 -0.96 -8.03
N PHE A 446 -8.34 -0.15 -8.88
CA PHE A 446 -9.66 0.43 -8.59
C PHE A 446 -10.80 -0.42 -9.16
N ASN A 447 -10.47 -1.56 -9.77
CA ASN A 447 -11.44 -2.55 -10.19
C ASN A 447 -11.89 -3.41 -8.99
N PRO A 448 -13.09 -4.03 -9.08
CA PRO A 448 -13.57 -4.97 -8.08
C PRO A 448 -12.59 -6.13 -7.88
N PHE A 449 -12.71 -6.80 -6.73
CA PHE A 449 -11.85 -7.94 -6.40
C PHE A 449 -11.98 -9.05 -7.46
N SER A 450 -10.89 -9.34 -8.16
CA SER A 450 -10.91 -10.19 -9.36
C SER A 450 -10.81 -11.68 -9.05
N LYS A 451 -11.22 -12.54 -10.00
CA LYS A 451 -11.07 -14.01 -9.88
C LYS A 451 -9.61 -14.44 -9.67
N TYR A 452 -8.67 -13.76 -10.33
CA TYR A 452 -7.23 -13.97 -10.13
C TYR A 452 -6.82 -13.72 -8.68
N MET A 453 -7.35 -12.66 -8.05
CA MET A 453 -7.08 -12.37 -6.64
C MET A 453 -7.67 -13.41 -5.69
N PHE A 454 -8.81 -14.01 -6.01
CA PHE A 454 -9.34 -15.14 -5.26
C PHE A 454 -8.47 -16.40 -5.41
N HIS A 455 -7.92 -16.66 -6.60
CA HIS A 455 -6.99 -17.77 -6.80
C HIS A 455 -5.76 -17.63 -5.91
N MET A 456 -5.20 -16.42 -5.82
CA MET A 456 -4.06 -16.13 -4.93
C MET A 456 -4.39 -16.39 -3.45
N LEU A 457 -5.62 -16.13 -2.97
CA LEU A 457 -6.05 -16.47 -1.61
C LEU A 457 -6.13 -17.97 -1.35
N LYS A 458 -6.52 -18.74 -2.37
CA LYS A 458 -6.66 -20.20 -2.26
C LYS A 458 -5.30 -20.87 -2.11
N GLU A 459 -4.29 -20.32 -2.78
CA GLU A 459 -2.89 -20.78 -2.69
C GLU A 459 -2.25 -20.49 -1.33
N SER A 460 -2.49 -19.32 -0.72
CA SER A 460 -1.79 -18.82 0.48
C SER A 460 -2.19 -19.44 1.84
N ALA A 461 -2.93 -20.55 1.86
CA ALA A 461 -3.55 -21.18 3.05
C ALA A 461 -4.63 -20.35 3.77
N VAL A 462 -4.66 -19.02 3.61
CA VAL A 462 -5.62 -18.13 4.29
C VAL A 462 -7.06 -18.54 4.03
N TYR A 463 -7.39 -18.93 2.80
CA TYR A 463 -8.73 -19.39 2.45
C TYR A 463 -9.20 -20.60 3.29
N GLU A 464 -8.34 -21.59 3.49
CA GLU A 464 -8.68 -22.81 4.26
C GLU A 464 -8.88 -22.50 5.74
N TYR A 465 -7.97 -21.73 6.34
CA TYR A 465 -8.12 -21.30 7.73
C TYR A 465 -9.35 -20.42 7.90
N PHE A 466 -9.63 -19.52 6.95
CA PHE A 466 -10.81 -18.68 7.06
C PHE A 466 -12.10 -19.51 7.00
N ILE A 467 -12.19 -20.54 6.15
CA ILE A 467 -13.34 -21.45 6.12
C ILE A 467 -13.47 -22.22 7.43
N ILE A 468 -12.37 -22.83 7.91
CA ILE A 468 -12.36 -23.58 9.17
C ILE A 468 -12.81 -22.68 10.32
N PHE A 469 -12.35 -21.43 10.36
CA PHE A 469 -12.75 -20.44 11.36
C PHE A 469 -14.25 -20.18 11.31
N ASN A 470 -14.82 -19.98 10.11
CA ASN A 470 -16.26 -19.76 9.94
C ASN A 470 -17.08 -20.99 10.37
N ILE A 471 -16.60 -22.21 10.10
CA ILE A 471 -17.25 -23.45 10.57
C ILE A 471 -17.24 -23.51 12.10
N ILE A 472 -16.08 -23.27 12.73
CA ILE A 472 -15.96 -23.24 14.20
C ILE A 472 -16.85 -22.16 14.80
N PHE A 473 -16.90 -20.98 14.19
CA PHE A 473 -17.76 -19.87 14.60
C PHE A 473 -19.24 -20.23 14.47
N PHE A 474 -19.64 -20.93 13.41
CA PHE A 474 -21.01 -21.43 13.24
C PHE A 474 -21.38 -22.44 14.33
N ILE A 475 -20.47 -23.34 14.72
CA ILE A 475 -20.68 -24.26 15.85
C ILE A 475 -20.87 -23.49 17.16
N TYR A 476 -20.09 -22.42 17.39
CA TYR A 476 -20.30 -21.52 18.54
C TYR A 476 -21.70 -20.90 18.55
N ILE A 477 -22.20 -20.46 17.39
CA ILE A 477 -23.56 -19.93 17.24
C ILE A 477 -24.61 -21.00 17.55
N LEU A 478 -24.46 -22.21 17.02
CA LEU A 478 -25.39 -23.32 17.29
C LEU A 478 -25.45 -23.66 18.78
N ASN A 479 -24.31 -23.74 19.46
CA ASN A 479 -24.25 -23.97 20.90
C ASN A 479 -24.96 -22.86 21.68
N TYR A 480 -24.76 -21.60 21.27
CA TYR A 480 -25.41 -20.46 21.89
C TYR A 480 -26.94 -20.52 21.75
N TYR A 481 -27.46 -20.76 20.55
CA TYR A 481 -28.90 -20.92 20.33
C TYR A 481 -29.49 -22.07 21.13
N LYS A 482 -28.81 -23.22 21.19
CA LYS A 482 -29.27 -24.38 21.96
C LYS A 482 -29.30 -24.12 23.46
N GLN A 483 -28.36 -23.34 23.98
CA GLN A 483 -28.38 -22.95 25.39
C GLN A 483 -29.47 -21.94 25.70
N LEU A 484 -29.74 -21.01 24.76
CA LEU A 484 -30.83 -20.05 24.84
C LEU A 484 -32.20 -20.77 24.88
N LEU A 485 -32.35 -21.84 24.09
CA LEU A 485 -33.51 -22.75 24.13
C LEU A 485 -33.64 -23.49 25.48
N LYS A 486 -32.53 -23.86 26.13
CA LYS A 486 -32.51 -24.52 27.45
C LYS A 486 -32.72 -23.57 28.63
N GLY A 487 -32.87 -22.26 28.41
CA GLY A 487 -33.15 -21.27 29.47
C GLY A 487 -32.02 -21.02 30.47
N LYS A 488 -30.80 -21.55 30.27
CA LYS A 488 -29.65 -21.31 31.16
C LYS A 488 -28.90 -20.03 30.75
N GLN A 489 -28.86 -19.01 31.61
CA GLN A 489 -28.20 -17.72 31.32
C GLN A 489 -26.71 -17.61 31.75
N ASN A 490 -26.12 -18.62 32.38
CA ASN A 490 -24.92 -18.42 33.22
C ASN A 490 -23.55 -18.80 32.64
N GLN A 491 -23.35 -18.90 31.33
CA GLN A 491 -21.99 -19.05 30.77
C GLN A 491 -21.63 -17.86 29.87
N GLN A 492 -20.56 -17.15 30.24
CA GLN A 492 -20.01 -16.03 29.47
C GLN A 492 -19.25 -16.54 28.25
N TYR A 493 -19.91 -16.54 27.10
CA TYR A 493 -19.24 -16.75 25.82
C TYR A 493 -18.33 -15.55 25.51
N ASP A 494 -17.02 -15.76 25.50
CA ASP A 494 -16.03 -14.73 25.14
C ASP A 494 -16.28 -14.17 23.73
N VAL A 495 -16.83 -14.98 22.83
CA VAL A 495 -17.13 -14.67 21.41
C VAL A 495 -18.34 -13.74 21.24
N PHE A 496 -19.30 -13.78 22.17
CA PHE A 496 -20.49 -12.90 22.16
C PHE A 496 -20.30 -11.66 23.06
N LYS A 497 -19.06 -11.34 23.44
CA LYS A 497 -18.75 -10.07 24.12
C LYS A 497 -18.78 -8.92 23.12
N SER A 498 -19.20 -7.74 23.58
CA SER A 498 -19.28 -6.51 22.78
C SER A 498 -17.98 -6.19 22.03
N SER A 499 -16.82 -6.47 22.64
CA SER A 499 -15.51 -6.28 22.02
C SER A 499 -15.28 -7.17 20.80
N PHE A 500 -15.71 -8.42 20.82
CA PHE A 500 -15.54 -9.35 19.70
C PHE A 500 -16.55 -9.07 18.57
N VAL A 501 -17.78 -8.71 18.92
CA VAL A 501 -18.82 -8.30 17.94
C VAL A 501 -18.39 -7.04 17.18
N PHE A 502 -17.75 -6.08 17.84
CA PHE A 502 -17.15 -4.91 17.18
C PHE A 502 -16.15 -5.33 16.09
N LEU A 503 -15.26 -6.30 16.36
CA LEU A 503 -14.29 -6.77 15.38
C LEU A 503 -14.94 -7.50 14.20
N ILE A 504 -15.99 -8.29 14.44
CA ILE A 504 -16.74 -8.96 13.36
C ILE A 504 -17.37 -7.91 12.45
N ASN A 505 -18.03 -6.90 13.03
CA ASN A 505 -18.63 -5.80 12.25
C ASN A 505 -17.56 -5.08 11.43
N GLN A 506 -16.40 -4.80 12.03
CA GLN A 506 -15.27 -4.18 11.34
C GLN A 506 -14.76 -5.03 10.16
N LEU A 507 -14.63 -6.35 10.35
CA LEU A 507 -14.25 -7.29 9.29
C LEU A 507 -15.27 -7.26 8.14
N LEU A 508 -16.56 -7.31 8.44
CA LEU A 508 -17.63 -7.27 7.44
C LEU A 508 -17.60 -5.98 6.61
N PHE A 509 -17.37 -4.83 7.25
CA PHE A 509 -17.20 -3.55 6.54
C PHE A 509 -15.98 -3.59 5.61
N PHE A 510 -14.82 -4.05 6.09
CA PHE A 510 -13.61 -4.11 5.28
C PHE A 510 -13.71 -5.11 4.12
N ILE A 511 -14.34 -6.28 4.32
CA ILE A 511 -14.61 -7.23 3.23
C ILE A 511 -15.53 -6.60 2.19
N SER A 512 -16.59 -5.92 2.62
CA SER A 512 -17.52 -5.25 1.70
C SER A 512 -16.82 -4.18 0.86
N LEU A 513 -15.97 -3.37 1.50
CA LEU A 513 -15.15 -2.38 0.81
C LEU A 513 -14.15 -3.01 -0.17
N MET A 514 -13.49 -4.09 0.23
CA MET A 514 -12.55 -4.84 -0.62
C MET A 514 -13.23 -5.40 -1.88
N LEU A 515 -14.46 -5.91 -1.76
CA LEU A 515 -15.21 -6.45 -2.90
C LEU A 515 -15.56 -5.36 -3.92
N ILE A 516 -15.85 -4.13 -3.47
CA ILE A 516 -16.16 -2.99 -4.34
C ILE A 516 -14.89 -2.42 -4.99
N ILE A 517 -13.83 -2.22 -4.21
CA ILE A 517 -12.55 -1.63 -4.64
C ILE A 517 -11.41 -2.52 -4.16
N SER A 518 -10.71 -3.18 -5.10
CA SER A 518 -9.65 -4.15 -4.74
C SER A 518 -8.48 -3.52 -3.98
N ARG A 519 -8.17 -2.22 -4.18
CA ARG A 519 -7.14 -1.49 -3.40
C ARG A 519 -7.39 -1.53 -1.89
N LEU A 520 -8.64 -1.63 -1.43
CA LEU A 520 -8.99 -1.67 0.00
C LEU A 520 -8.75 -3.04 0.66
N ARG A 521 -8.24 -4.04 -0.08
CA ARG A 521 -7.81 -5.34 0.47
C ARG A 521 -6.74 -5.23 1.54
N VAL A 522 -5.93 -4.16 1.51
CA VAL A 522 -4.90 -3.85 2.53
C VAL A 522 -5.52 -3.73 3.93
N LEU A 523 -6.81 -3.37 4.03
CA LEU A 523 -7.55 -3.29 5.30
C LEU A 523 -8.18 -4.64 5.67
N ALA A 524 -8.75 -5.36 4.71
CA ALA A 524 -9.51 -6.59 4.96
C ALA A 524 -8.61 -7.80 5.24
N LEU A 525 -7.57 -8.00 4.41
CA LEU A 525 -6.73 -9.20 4.45
C LEU A 525 -6.01 -9.38 5.80
N PRO A 526 -5.44 -8.35 6.45
CA PRO A 526 -4.81 -8.52 7.76
C PRO A 526 -5.81 -8.93 8.84
N LEU A 527 -7.04 -8.42 8.82
CA LEU A 527 -8.10 -8.89 9.73
C LEU A 527 -8.53 -10.33 9.42
N ILE A 528 -8.65 -10.71 8.14
CA ILE A 528 -8.91 -12.10 7.75
C ILE A 528 -7.81 -13.02 8.30
N CYS A 529 -6.54 -12.66 8.18
CA CYS A 529 -5.42 -13.41 8.75
C CYS A 529 -5.52 -13.49 10.28
N LEU A 530 -5.90 -12.39 10.94
CA LEU A 530 -6.08 -12.36 12.39
C LEU A 530 -7.21 -13.32 12.84
N PHE A 531 -8.40 -13.26 12.22
CA PHE A 531 -9.49 -14.18 12.56
C PHE A 531 -9.14 -15.64 12.25
N SER A 532 -8.52 -15.89 11.10
CA SER A 532 -8.05 -17.21 10.68
C SER A 532 -7.04 -17.80 11.68
N SER A 533 -6.19 -16.96 12.28
CA SER A 533 -5.21 -17.39 13.27
C SER A 533 -5.81 -17.90 14.59
N LEU A 534 -7.03 -17.50 14.92
CA LEU A 534 -7.71 -17.91 16.17
C LEU A 534 -8.03 -19.40 16.23
N ILE A 535 -8.02 -20.11 15.11
CA ILE A 535 -8.15 -21.58 15.06
C ILE A 535 -7.06 -22.25 15.90
N GLY A 536 -5.84 -21.71 15.87
CA GLY A 536 -4.73 -22.25 16.66
C GLY A 536 -4.73 -21.81 18.13
N SER A 537 -5.79 -21.18 18.64
CA SER A 537 -5.88 -20.83 20.06
C SER A 537 -6.35 -22.04 20.88
N PRO A 538 -5.52 -22.59 21.79
CA PRO A 538 -5.94 -23.69 22.65
C PRO A 538 -7.13 -23.31 23.52
N HIS A 539 -7.19 -22.06 23.99
CA HIS A 539 -8.31 -21.57 24.79
C HIS A 539 -9.62 -21.49 23.98
N PHE A 540 -9.55 -21.03 22.72
CA PHE A 540 -10.72 -20.96 21.86
C PHE A 540 -11.27 -22.34 21.50
N LEU A 541 -10.39 -23.32 21.28
CA LEU A 541 -10.78 -24.71 21.01
C LEU A 541 -11.25 -25.44 22.27
N ASP A 542 -10.60 -25.24 23.41
CA ASP A 542 -10.99 -25.85 24.69
C ASP A 542 -12.38 -25.39 25.12
N ASN A 543 -12.66 -24.08 24.99
CA ASN A 543 -14.01 -23.54 25.22
C ASN A 543 -15.06 -24.15 24.28
N LEU A 544 -14.74 -24.31 22.98
CA LEU A 544 -15.66 -24.92 22.02
C LEU A 544 -15.95 -26.37 22.41
N TYR A 545 -14.92 -27.16 22.74
CA TYR A 545 -15.05 -28.55 23.14
C TYR A 545 -15.89 -28.70 24.40
N PHE A 546 -15.62 -27.89 25.43
CA PHE A 546 -16.41 -27.87 26.66
C PHE A 546 -17.89 -27.57 26.37
N LEU A 547 -18.18 -26.50 25.61
CA LEU A 547 -19.56 -26.07 25.31
C LEU A 547 -20.33 -27.05 24.42
N THR A 548 -19.68 -27.63 23.40
CA THR A 548 -20.28 -28.65 22.54
C THR A 548 -20.57 -29.94 23.31
N SER A 549 -19.64 -30.37 24.16
CA SER A 549 -19.82 -31.60 24.96
C SER A 549 -20.98 -31.48 25.95
N GLU A 550 -21.13 -30.33 26.61
CA GLU A 550 -22.22 -30.05 27.55
C GLU A 550 -23.59 -29.96 26.83
N ASN A 551 -23.63 -29.37 25.64
CA ASN A 551 -24.90 -29.08 24.95
C ASN A 551 -25.40 -30.20 24.02
N PHE A 552 -24.51 -30.94 23.37
CA PHE A 552 -24.84 -31.95 22.35
C PHE A 552 -24.53 -33.38 22.78
N LEU A 553 -23.37 -33.64 23.40
CA LEU A 553 -22.92 -35.00 23.67
C LEU A 553 -23.49 -35.62 24.95
N ARG A 554 -24.27 -34.87 25.76
CA ARG A 554 -25.02 -35.34 26.95
C ARG A 554 -24.20 -36.20 27.93
N SER A 555 -22.87 -36.10 27.90
CA SER A 555 -21.97 -36.86 28.76
C SER A 555 -21.77 -36.10 30.07
N LYS A 556 -22.40 -36.57 31.15
CA LYS A 556 -22.26 -36.01 32.51
C LYS A 556 -20.87 -36.24 33.13
N ARG A 557 -20.01 -37.05 32.50
CA ARG A 557 -18.63 -37.34 32.94
C ARG A 557 -17.68 -37.26 31.75
N VAL A 558 -17.46 -36.05 31.23
CA VAL A 558 -16.22 -35.82 30.51
C VAL A 558 -15.13 -35.74 31.57
N ASN A 559 -14.36 -36.81 31.73
CA ASN A 559 -13.17 -36.79 32.57
C ASN A 559 -12.40 -35.50 32.25
N LYS A 560 -12.10 -34.69 33.28
CA LYS A 560 -11.19 -33.52 33.21
C LYS A 560 -9.74 -33.98 32.92
N GLY A 561 -9.56 -35.01 32.11
CA GLY A 561 -8.29 -35.62 31.80
C GLY A 561 -7.44 -34.69 30.95
N ARG A 562 -6.16 -34.60 31.27
CA ARG A 562 -5.15 -33.81 30.53
C ARG A 562 -5.08 -34.16 29.02
N LEU A 563 -5.61 -35.32 28.62
CA LEU A 563 -5.55 -35.86 27.25
C LEU A 563 -6.13 -34.91 26.18
N HIS A 564 -7.34 -34.35 26.37
CA HIS A 564 -7.94 -33.44 25.37
C HIS A 564 -7.11 -32.17 25.17
N LYS A 565 -6.49 -31.64 26.24
CA LYS A 565 -5.61 -30.48 26.16
C LYS A 565 -4.31 -30.79 25.41
N ILE A 566 -3.77 -31.99 25.59
CA ILE A 566 -2.59 -32.48 24.84
C ILE A 566 -2.92 -32.62 23.36
N ILE A 567 -4.09 -33.19 23.03
CA ILE A 567 -4.56 -33.33 21.64
C ILE A 567 -4.74 -31.95 20.98
N ILE A 568 -5.44 -31.03 21.64
CA ILE A 568 -5.62 -29.65 21.14
C ILE A 568 -4.28 -28.97 20.93
N PHE A 569 -3.36 -29.08 21.89
CA PHE A 569 -2.02 -28.49 21.77
C PHE A 569 -1.23 -29.08 20.59
N SER A 570 -1.32 -30.40 20.38
CA SER A 570 -0.67 -31.08 19.25
C SER A 570 -1.24 -30.61 17.91
N ILE A 571 -2.56 -30.45 17.82
CA ILE A 571 -3.23 -29.88 16.64
C ILE A 571 -2.75 -28.45 16.38
N CYS A 572 -2.69 -27.60 17.41
CA CYS A 572 -2.19 -26.23 17.29
C CYS A 572 -0.75 -26.19 16.78
N LEU A 573 0.11 -27.10 17.22
CA LEU A 573 1.51 -27.17 16.78
C LEU A 573 1.61 -27.55 15.29
N VAL A 574 0.86 -28.56 14.84
CA VAL A 574 0.81 -28.93 13.41
C VAL A 574 0.26 -27.78 12.56
N GLN A 575 -0.76 -27.08 13.05
CA GLN A 575 -1.35 -25.92 12.37
C GLN A 575 -0.39 -24.73 12.23
N CYS A 576 0.66 -24.62 13.04
CA CYS A 576 1.68 -23.59 12.85
C CYS A 576 2.58 -23.87 11.65
N ALA A 577 2.85 -25.14 11.34
CA ALA A 577 3.75 -25.54 10.25
C ALA A 577 3.07 -25.57 8.88
N TYR A 578 1.76 -25.86 8.84
CA TYR A 578 1.04 -26.07 7.57
C TYR A 578 1.02 -24.84 6.62
N PRO A 579 0.75 -23.59 7.08
CA PRO A 579 0.73 -22.43 6.18
C PRO A 579 2.07 -22.25 5.45
N PHE A 580 3.16 -22.50 6.17
CA PHE A 580 4.53 -22.40 5.66
C PHE A 580 4.86 -23.51 4.65
N LYS A 581 4.37 -24.74 4.89
CA LYS A 581 4.50 -25.85 3.93
C LYS A 581 3.70 -25.59 2.66
N LYS A 582 2.49 -25.05 2.77
CA LYS A 582 1.59 -24.85 1.63
C LYS A 582 2.07 -23.74 0.71
N TYR A 583 2.49 -22.61 1.27
CA TYR A 583 3.06 -21.52 0.50
C TYR A 583 4.23 -20.92 1.27
N PHE A 584 5.44 -21.26 0.81
CA PHE A 584 6.64 -20.54 1.17
C PHE A 584 6.88 -19.47 0.10
N PRO A 585 7.06 -18.18 0.46
CA PRO A 585 7.21 -17.08 -0.50
C PRO A 585 8.56 -17.10 -1.24
N GLN A 586 8.88 -18.23 -1.89
CA GLN A 586 10.12 -18.47 -2.64
C GLN A 586 10.27 -17.39 -3.70
N TYR A 587 9.25 -17.22 -4.54
CA TYR A 587 9.26 -16.23 -5.61
C TYR A 587 9.52 -14.81 -5.09
N GLU A 588 8.98 -14.41 -3.93
CA GLU A 588 9.24 -13.07 -3.36
C GLU A 588 10.66 -12.87 -2.84
N TYR A 589 11.30 -13.95 -2.40
CA TYR A 589 12.70 -13.96 -1.99
C TYR A 589 13.65 -14.06 -3.19
N MET A 590 13.21 -14.68 -4.29
CA MET A 590 13.95 -14.87 -5.53
C MET A 590 13.88 -13.63 -6.43
N ASN A 591 12.68 -13.11 -6.67
CA ASN A 591 12.42 -12.12 -7.71
C ASN A 591 12.58 -10.66 -7.23
N MET A 592 13.76 -10.36 -6.67
CA MET A 592 14.10 -9.01 -6.19
C MET A 592 14.40 -8.04 -7.35
N ILE A 593 14.76 -8.54 -8.53
CA ILE A 593 15.34 -7.78 -9.65
C ILE A 593 14.29 -7.39 -10.71
N ASN A 594 13.25 -8.20 -10.96
CA ASN A 594 12.22 -7.90 -11.97
C ASN A 594 11.32 -6.69 -11.67
N ASN A 595 11.54 -5.99 -10.56
CA ASN A 595 10.85 -4.75 -10.21
C ASN A 595 11.70 -3.49 -10.48
N GLU A 596 12.65 -3.54 -11.41
CA GLU A 596 13.36 -2.35 -11.88
C GLU A 596 12.43 -1.38 -12.61
N PRO A 597 12.60 -0.05 -12.43
CA PRO A 597 11.92 0.90 -13.29
C PRO A 597 12.48 0.74 -14.71
N ILE A 598 11.71 0.11 -15.59
CA ILE A 598 12.00 -0.25 -17.00
C ILE A 598 12.56 0.92 -17.84
N ASN A 599 12.57 2.15 -17.32
CA ASN A 599 12.97 3.37 -18.03
C ASN A 599 13.92 4.27 -17.21
N LEU A 600 14.72 3.71 -16.29
CA LEU A 600 15.64 4.51 -15.46
C LEU A 600 16.60 5.36 -16.30
N GLN A 601 17.28 4.74 -17.27
CA GLN A 601 18.24 5.44 -18.14
C GLN A 601 17.59 6.55 -18.95
N LYS A 602 16.42 6.28 -19.54
CA LYS A 602 15.63 7.26 -20.31
C LYS A 602 15.16 8.43 -19.44
N ASN A 603 14.87 8.20 -18.16
CA ASN A 603 14.54 9.27 -17.20
C ASN A 603 15.79 10.10 -16.83
N LEU A 604 16.95 9.46 -16.65
CA LEU A 604 18.22 10.13 -16.38
C LEU A 604 18.65 11.04 -17.53
N ASP A 605 18.61 10.51 -18.76
CA ASP A 605 19.00 11.26 -19.96
C ASP A 605 18.12 12.53 -20.13
N LEU A 606 16.82 12.44 -19.87
CA LEU A 606 15.93 13.60 -19.86
C LEU A 606 16.36 14.65 -18.82
N ILE A 607 16.68 14.23 -17.59
CA ILE A 607 17.07 15.17 -16.52
C ILE A 607 18.39 15.87 -16.87
N ILE A 608 19.37 15.12 -17.37
CA ILE A 608 20.68 15.67 -17.77
C ILE A 608 20.48 16.69 -18.88
N TRP A 609 19.70 16.33 -19.91
CA TRP A 609 19.41 17.23 -21.02
C TRP A 609 18.67 18.50 -20.59
N LEU A 610 17.65 18.37 -19.72
CA LEU A 610 16.91 19.53 -19.19
C LEU A 610 17.84 20.49 -18.44
N LYS A 611 18.66 19.98 -17.51
CA LYS A 611 19.59 20.81 -16.73
C LYS A 611 20.62 21.54 -17.59
N LYS A 612 21.06 20.92 -18.69
CA LYS A 612 22.03 21.52 -19.63
C LYS A 612 21.40 22.60 -20.51
N ASN A 613 20.15 22.40 -20.96
CA ASN A 613 19.55 23.18 -22.04
C ASN A 613 18.41 24.13 -21.61
N ILE A 614 17.82 23.95 -20.43
CA ILE A 614 16.68 24.75 -19.94
C ILE A 614 17.02 25.41 -18.61
N LYS A 615 16.83 26.74 -18.53
CA LYS A 615 17.02 27.55 -17.32
C LYS A 615 16.20 27.00 -16.15
N GLU A 616 16.82 26.89 -14.98
CA GLU A 616 16.12 26.47 -13.76
C GLU A 616 14.92 27.40 -13.45
N GLU A 617 13.93 26.85 -12.75
CA GLU A 617 12.66 27.51 -12.39
C GLU A 617 11.65 27.82 -13.51
N GLU A 618 11.96 27.45 -14.76
CA GLU A 618 10.98 27.46 -15.84
C GLU A 618 9.79 26.53 -15.56
N ALA A 619 8.62 26.90 -16.10
CA ALA A 619 7.40 26.11 -15.95
C ALA A 619 7.30 25.06 -17.05
N LEU A 620 7.20 23.79 -16.66
CA LEU A 620 7.11 22.63 -17.55
C LEU A 620 5.77 21.92 -17.40
N ILE A 621 5.17 21.55 -18.53
CA ILE A 621 3.96 20.73 -18.55
C ILE A 621 4.34 19.28 -18.81
N ALA A 622 4.04 18.40 -17.88
CA ALA A 622 4.28 16.96 -18.01
C ALA A 622 3.10 16.19 -17.40
N ASP A 623 2.96 14.91 -17.73
CA ASP A 623 1.96 14.07 -17.08
C ASP A 623 2.32 13.79 -15.61
N ILE A 624 1.31 13.37 -14.84
CA ILE A 624 1.38 13.16 -13.39
C ILE A 624 2.65 12.39 -12.92
N PRO A 625 3.00 11.22 -13.49
CA PRO A 625 4.19 10.50 -13.02
C PRO A 625 5.48 11.24 -13.35
N THR A 626 5.53 11.90 -14.50
CA THR A 626 6.72 12.62 -14.99
C THR A 626 6.96 13.89 -14.22
N SER A 627 5.92 14.67 -13.95
CA SER A 627 6.03 15.87 -13.11
C SER A 627 6.49 15.52 -11.68
N SER A 628 6.04 14.40 -11.13
CA SER A 628 6.40 13.98 -9.77
C SER A 628 7.89 13.67 -9.61
N PHE A 629 8.48 12.87 -10.51
CA PHE A 629 9.91 12.56 -10.40
C PHE A 629 10.80 13.73 -10.84
N LEU A 630 10.36 14.55 -11.81
CA LEU A 630 11.10 15.74 -12.19
C LEU A 630 11.09 16.76 -11.03
N ARG A 631 9.95 17.00 -10.36
CA ARG A 631 9.90 17.83 -9.13
C ARG A 631 10.87 17.31 -8.06
N CYS A 632 11.00 16.01 -7.91
CA CYS A 632 11.94 15.41 -6.95
C CYS A 632 13.43 15.66 -7.29
N THR A 633 13.76 15.71 -8.58
CA THR A 633 15.14 15.70 -9.07
C THR A 633 15.65 17.06 -9.55
N THR A 634 14.76 17.99 -9.88
CA THR A 634 15.06 19.31 -10.46
C THR A 634 14.28 20.44 -9.77
N ASN A 635 14.67 21.69 -10.04
CA ASN A 635 14.04 22.90 -9.48
C ASN A 635 12.95 23.50 -10.39
N TYR A 636 12.49 22.79 -11.42
CA TYR A 636 11.44 23.28 -12.32
C TYR A 636 10.08 23.39 -11.61
N LYS A 637 9.19 24.20 -12.21
CA LYS A 637 7.81 24.39 -11.78
C LYS A 637 6.88 23.54 -12.64
N PHE A 638 5.90 22.89 -12.01
CA PHE A 638 4.98 21.97 -12.66
C PHE A 638 3.52 22.39 -12.42
N LEU A 639 2.67 22.02 -13.38
CA LEU A 639 1.23 22.31 -13.34
C LEU A 639 0.42 21.17 -12.71
N LEU A 640 0.89 19.94 -12.89
CA LEU A 640 0.19 18.70 -12.55
C LEU A 640 0.98 17.92 -11.51
N HIS A 641 0.27 17.22 -10.64
CA HIS A 641 0.81 16.33 -9.63
C HIS A 641 -0.22 15.23 -9.32
N PRO A 642 0.13 14.17 -8.56
CA PRO A 642 -0.71 12.98 -8.44
C PRO A 642 -1.93 13.12 -7.52
N GLN A 643 -2.02 14.23 -6.77
CA GLN A 643 -3.06 14.43 -5.76
C GLN A 643 -4.36 14.99 -6.39
N TYR A 644 -5.15 14.08 -6.98
CA TYR A 644 -6.34 14.33 -7.84
C TYR A 644 -7.63 14.77 -7.12
N GLU A 645 -7.57 15.03 -5.82
CA GLU A 645 -8.71 15.34 -4.93
C GLU A 645 -9.32 16.71 -5.22
N ASP A 646 -8.50 17.65 -5.68
CA ASP A 646 -8.93 19.01 -5.97
C ASP A 646 -9.62 19.15 -7.33
N SER A 647 -10.76 19.86 -7.33
CA SER A 647 -11.54 20.07 -8.56
C SER A 647 -10.83 20.90 -9.63
N ASN A 648 -10.00 21.87 -9.26
CA ASN A 648 -9.23 22.64 -10.23
C ASN A 648 -8.12 21.79 -10.84
N LEU A 649 -7.42 20.98 -10.05
CA LEU A 649 -6.40 20.07 -10.58
C LEU A 649 -6.99 19.05 -11.56
N ARG A 650 -8.16 18.47 -11.27
CA ARG A 650 -8.82 17.54 -12.21
C ARG A 650 -9.04 18.16 -13.59
N LYS A 651 -9.43 19.44 -13.64
CA LYS A 651 -9.54 20.18 -14.90
C LYS A 651 -8.19 20.34 -15.59
N ARG A 652 -7.13 20.71 -14.85
CA ARG A 652 -5.76 20.80 -15.42
C ARG A 652 -5.31 19.48 -16.03
N VAL A 653 -5.64 18.36 -15.38
CA VAL A 653 -5.34 17.03 -15.91
C VAL A 653 -6.15 16.79 -17.18
N GLN A 654 -7.46 17.07 -17.20
CA GLN A 654 -8.25 16.99 -18.43
C GLN A 654 -7.64 17.82 -19.57
N ASP A 655 -7.20 19.05 -19.28
CA ASP A 655 -6.54 19.94 -20.24
C ASP A 655 -5.24 19.31 -20.79
N TYR A 656 -4.43 18.68 -19.94
CA TYR A 656 -3.25 17.94 -20.41
C TYR A 656 -3.61 16.78 -21.34
N TYR A 657 -4.67 16.03 -21.03
CA TYR A 657 -5.11 14.92 -21.88
C TYR A 657 -5.59 15.40 -23.25
N MET A 658 -6.00 16.66 -23.42
CA MET A 658 -6.34 17.24 -24.73
C MET A 658 -5.16 17.19 -25.71
N PHE A 659 -3.92 17.27 -25.23
CA PHE A 659 -2.73 17.11 -26.09
C PHE A 659 -2.58 15.70 -26.68
N SER A 660 -3.17 14.71 -26.02
CA SER A 660 -3.22 13.32 -26.49
C SER A 660 -4.47 13.04 -27.33
N ALA A 661 -5.28 14.07 -27.61
CA ALA A 661 -6.52 14.01 -28.39
C ALA A 661 -6.39 14.87 -29.67
N CYS A 662 -7.51 15.26 -30.26
CA CYS A 662 -7.59 16.03 -31.52
C CYS A 662 -7.92 17.50 -31.24
N LEU A 663 -7.15 18.13 -30.36
CA LEU A 663 -7.26 19.55 -29.97
C LEU A 663 -6.84 20.47 -31.12
N PRO A 664 -7.64 21.41 -31.65
CA PRO A 664 -7.25 22.33 -32.75
C PRO A 664 -5.84 22.92 -32.59
N PHE A 665 -5.04 22.88 -33.67
CA PHE A 665 -3.60 23.11 -33.61
C PHE A 665 -3.23 24.56 -33.26
N SER A 666 -3.91 25.55 -33.85
CA SER A 666 -3.76 26.97 -33.48
C SER A 666 -4.08 27.22 -32.01
N ASP A 667 -5.08 26.51 -31.49
CA ASP A 667 -5.68 26.80 -30.21
C ASP A 667 -4.95 26.09 -29.07
N GLY A 668 -4.31 24.95 -29.33
CA GLY A 668 -3.55 24.23 -28.31
C GLY A 668 -2.42 25.06 -27.71
N LYS A 669 -1.76 25.87 -28.54
CA LYS A 669 -0.74 26.84 -28.09
C LYS A 669 -1.36 28.01 -27.33
N LYS A 670 -2.40 28.63 -27.90
CA LYS A 670 -3.08 29.79 -27.32
C LYS A 670 -3.66 29.47 -25.95
N TYR A 671 -4.44 28.40 -25.87
CA TYR A 671 -5.12 27.94 -24.66
C TYR A 671 -4.15 27.71 -23.49
N ILE A 672 -3.00 27.09 -23.75
CA ILE A 672 -2.05 26.71 -22.71
C ILE A 672 -1.19 27.88 -22.26
N PHE A 673 -0.68 28.67 -23.21
CA PHE A 673 0.17 29.81 -22.89
C PHE A 673 -0.65 30.89 -22.16
N GLU A 674 -1.87 31.19 -22.62
CA GLU A 674 -2.76 32.16 -21.96
C GLU A 674 -3.16 31.70 -20.55
N LYS A 675 -3.49 30.41 -20.38
CA LYS A 675 -4.02 29.89 -19.11
C LYS A 675 -2.93 29.59 -18.07
N TYR A 676 -1.79 29.05 -18.49
CA TYR A 676 -0.76 28.54 -17.57
C TYR A 676 0.61 29.18 -17.72
N LYS A 677 0.82 30.07 -18.70
CA LYS A 677 2.09 30.77 -18.93
C LYS A 677 3.32 29.87 -19.09
N SER A 678 3.13 28.60 -19.48
CA SER A 678 4.21 27.66 -19.75
C SER A 678 4.50 27.55 -21.25
N ARG A 679 5.78 27.44 -21.59
CA ARG A 679 6.28 27.33 -22.97
C ARG A 679 6.81 25.95 -23.33
N TYR A 680 6.89 25.04 -22.35
CA TYR A 680 7.51 23.73 -22.53
C TYR A 680 6.51 22.62 -22.22
N PHE A 681 6.41 21.67 -23.13
CA PHE A 681 5.56 20.51 -23.03
C PHE A 681 6.39 19.23 -23.17
N ILE A 682 6.33 18.39 -22.13
CA ILE A 682 6.94 17.07 -22.10
C ILE A 682 5.84 16.05 -22.41
N SER A 683 5.94 15.48 -23.60
CA SER A 683 5.02 14.45 -24.07
C SER A 683 5.63 13.06 -23.87
N ASN A 684 4.82 12.12 -23.40
CA ASN A 684 5.20 10.71 -23.37
C ASN A 684 4.74 10.03 -24.65
N ILE A 685 5.67 9.38 -25.37
CA ILE A 685 5.44 8.88 -26.74
C ILE A 685 4.25 7.92 -26.80
N TYR A 686 4.06 7.11 -25.75
CA TYR A 686 2.98 6.12 -25.71
C TYR A 686 1.59 6.76 -25.77
N ARG A 687 1.41 8.00 -25.30
CA ARG A 687 0.10 8.69 -25.30
C ARG A 687 -0.39 9.05 -26.70
N CYS A 688 0.51 9.02 -27.68
CA CYS A 688 0.21 9.25 -29.09
C CYS A 688 -0.26 7.99 -29.83
N SER A 689 -0.26 6.84 -29.16
CA SER A 689 -0.79 5.58 -29.71
C SER A 689 -2.33 5.56 -29.69
N SER A 690 -2.94 5.05 -30.76
CA SER A 690 -4.40 4.90 -30.91
C SER A 690 -4.87 3.44 -30.95
N SER A 691 -4.08 2.48 -30.46
CA SER A 691 -4.42 1.06 -30.63
C SER A 691 -5.42 0.54 -29.59
N GLY A 692 -6.61 0.11 -30.04
CA GLY A 692 -7.53 -0.76 -29.29
C GLY A 692 -9.00 -0.34 -29.30
N SER A 693 -9.92 -1.32 -29.26
CA SER A 693 -11.38 -1.09 -29.14
C SER A 693 -11.87 -0.96 -27.70
N LYS A 694 -11.07 -1.43 -26.73
CA LYS A 694 -11.36 -1.33 -25.29
C LYS A 694 -10.70 -0.08 -24.71
N ILE A 695 -11.38 0.56 -23.74
CA ILE A 695 -10.86 1.72 -23.04
C ILE A 695 -9.63 1.31 -22.23
N ASN A 696 -8.45 1.72 -22.71
CA ASN A 696 -7.17 1.50 -22.07
C ASN A 696 -6.43 2.84 -21.88
N VAL A 697 -5.24 2.81 -21.28
CA VAL A 697 -4.37 3.98 -21.05
C VAL A 697 -4.08 4.78 -22.35
N PHE A 698 -4.19 4.15 -23.52
CA PHE A 698 -3.97 4.76 -24.84
C PHE A 698 -5.22 5.45 -25.44
N THR A 699 -6.42 4.99 -25.08
CA THR A 699 -7.69 5.43 -25.69
C THR A 699 -8.53 6.30 -24.75
N ILE A 700 -8.05 6.54 -23.52
CA ILE A 700 -8.74 7.40 -22.54
C ILE A 700 -8.89 8.84 -23.04
N SER A 701 -7.94 9.33 -23.85
CA SER A 701 -8.01 10.65 -24.49
C SER A 701 -9.15 10.79 -25.49
N ASP A 702 -9.70 9.68 -26.03
CA ASP A 702 -10.85 9.71 -26.95
C ASP A 702 -12.20 9.90 -26.22
N LYS A 703 -12.18 9.89 -24.88
CA LYS A 703 -13.34 10.01 -24.00
C LYS A 703 -13.29 11.25 -23.11
N ILE A 704 -12.49 12.24 -23.50
CA ILE A 704 -12.50 13.57 -22.85
C ILE A 704 -13.93 14.12 -22.94
N ASP A 705 -14.40 14.72 -21.84
CA ASP A 705 -15.78 15.21 -21.72
C ASP A 705 -16.06 16.41 -22.66
N SER A 706 -15.01 17.08 -23.12
CA SER A 706 -15.09 18.18 -24.08
C SER A 706 -15.19 17.67 -25.52
N ASP A 707 -16.31 17.94 -26.18
CA ASP A 707 -16.49 17.61 -27.61
C ASP A 707 -15.51 18.38 -28.51
N TYR A 708 -14.95 19.49 -28.05
CA TYR A 708 -14.03 20.35 -28.79
C TYR A 708 -12.69 19.69 -29.17
N ALA A 709 -12.15 18.79 -28.34
CA ALA A 709 -10.88 18.11 -28.61
C ALA A 709 -11.02 16.63 -28.96
N ARG A 710 -12.26 16.17 -29.20
CA ARG A 710 -12.58 14.76 -29.35
C ARG A 710 -12.20 14.25 -30.73
N CYS A 711 -11.46 13.15 -30.79
CA CYS A 711 -11.13 12.50 -32.07
C CYS A 711 -12.35 11.79 -32.67
N GLU A 712 -12.47 11.81 -34.00
CA GLU A 712 -13.54 11.12 -34.72
C GLU A 712 -13.43 9.59 -34.57
N LYS A 713 -14.52 8.94 -34.13
CA LYS A 713 -14.55 7.51 -33.75
C LYS A 713 -14.21 6.51 -34.87
N LYS A 714 -14.21 6.93 -36.14
CA LYS A 714 -14.17 6.02 -37.30
C LYS A 714 -12.80 5.97 -38.02
N LYS A 715 -11.81 6.81 -37.66
CA LYS A 715 -10.56 6.95 -38.43
C LYS A 715 -9.34 7.07 -37.50
N LYS A 716 -8.16 6.59 -37.93
CA LYS A 716 -6.86 6.92 -37.28
C LYS A 716 -6.52 8.39 -37.55
N THR A 717 -7.26 9.30 -36.90
CA THR A 717 -7.02 10.74 -36.98
C THR A 717 -5.66 11.07 -36.39
N MET A 718 -4.98 12.05 -37.01
CA MET A 718 -3.71 12.53 -36.48
C MET A 718 -3.94 13.23 -35.14
N ARG A 719 -3.40 12.69 -34.05
CA ARG A 719 -3.47 13.32 -32.73
C ARG A 719 -2.58 14.56 -32.66
N PHE A 720 -2.92 15.51 -31.79
CA PHE A 720 -2.14 16.73 -31.58
C PHE A 720 -0.67 16.41 -31.25
N CYS A 721 -0.42 15.51 -30.31
CA CYS A 721 0.94 15.11 -29.93
C CYS A 721 1.76 14.47 -31.07
N ASN A 722 1.12 13.92 -32.11
CA ASN A 722 1.82 13.48 -33.33
C ASN A 722 2.10 14.68 -34.25
N ARG A 723 1.12 15.56 -34.47
CA ARG A 723 1.24 16.71 -35.39
C ARG A 723 2.36 17.67 -34.99
N VAL A 724 2.48 17.93 -33.70
CA VAL A 724 3.50 18.84 -33.14
C VAL A 724 4.94 18.37 -33.42
N LEU A 725 5.16 17.07 -33.64
CA LEU A 725 6.49 16.53 -33.94
C LEU A 725 6.96 16.85 -35.37
N TYR A 726 6.03 17.16 -36.27
CA TYR A 726 6.31 17.39 -37.70
C TYR A 726 6.19 18.86 -38.10
N ASP A 727 6.00 19.75 -37.12
CA ASP A 727 6.01 21.19 -37.32
C ASP A 727 7.29 21.78 -36.72
N ASP A 728 7.81 22.82 -37.37
CA ASP A 728 8.95 23.61 -36.86
C ASP A 728 8.63 25.12 -36.81
N LYS A 729 7.41 25.52 -37.22
CA LYS A 729 7.00 26.92 -37.29
C LYS A 729 6.34 27.38 -35.97
N ASN A 730 5.26 26.73 -35.57
CA ASN A 730 4.53 27.06 -34.34
C ASN A 730 5.11 26.37 -33.12
N TYR A 731 5.63 25.16 -33.33
CA TYR A 731 6.20 24.30 -32.31
C TYR A 731 7.61 23.88 -32.71
N LYS A 732 8.50 23.70 -31.73
CA LYS A 732 9.85 23.20 -31.97
C LYS A 732 10.10 22.00 -31.09
N THR A 733 10.40 20.87 -31.70
CA THR A 733 10.87 19.70 -30.95
C THR A 733 12.34 19.89 -30.60
N LEU A 734 12.64 19.98 -29.31
CA LEU A 734 13.99 20.25 -28.78
C LEU A 734 14.74 18.97 -28.42
N TYR A 735 14.05 18.02 -27.78
CA TYR A 735 14.63 16.76 -27.31
C TYR A 735 13.68 15.61 -27.55
N ARG A 736 14.22 14.43 -27.86
CA ARG A 736 13.47 13.18 -27.86
C ARG A 736 14.38 12.03 -27.48
N ASN A 737 13.86 11.07 -26.71
CA ASN A 737 14.45 9.75 -26.53
C ASN A 737 13.39 8.67 -26.74
N GLY A 738 13.68 7.40 -26.46
CA GLY A 738 12.71 6.31 -26.62
C GLY A 738 11.43 6.42 -25.79
N LYS A 739 11.26 7.43 -24.92
CA LYS A 739 10.10 7.62 -24.04
C LYS A 739 9.49 9.03 -24.07
N PHE A 740 10.31 10.07 -24.10
CA PHE A 740 9.88 11.45 -23.93
C PHE A 740 10.18 12.29 -25.17
N SER A 741 9.35 13.30 -25.41
CA SER A 741 9.61 14.40 -26.34
C SER A 741 9.43 15.72 -25.61
N VAL A 742 10.43 16.61 -25.64
CA VAL A 742 10.34 17.98 -25.13
C VAL A 742 10.05 18.92 -26.30
N ILE A 743 8.92 19.60 -26.21
CA ILE A 743 8.38 20.49 -27.22
C ILE A 743 8.37 21.90 -26.65
N TYR A 744 8.83 22.85 -27.46
CA TYR A 744 8.79 24.28 -27.16
C TYR A 744 7.72 25.00 -27.98
N PHE A 745 6.97 25.87 -27.31
CA PHE A 745 5.96 26.73 -27.93
C PHE A 745 6.62 28.06 -28.32
N VAL A 746 6.72 28.31 -29.62
CA VAL A 746 7.26 29.58 -30.14
C VAL A 746 6.33 30.73 -29.70
N PRO A 747 6.78 31.96 -29.42
CA PRO A 747 5.85 33.04 -29.01
C PRO A 747 4.86 33.47 -30.12
N GLU A 748 5.32 33.53 -31.37
CA GLU A 748 4.52 34.00 -32.52
C GLU A 748 3.42 33.01 -32.90
N ILE A 749 2.17 33.45 -32.94
CA ILE A 749 1.02 32.60 -33.31
C ILE A 749 0.84 32.65 -34.82
N ILE A 750 1.18 31.56 -35.51
CA ILE A 750 0.89 31.38 -36.93
C ILE A 750 -0.38 30.53 -37.02
N PRO A 751 -1.54 31.09 -37.43
CA PRO A 751 -2.76 30.32 -37.52
C PRO A 751 -2.63 29.19 -38.53
N ASP A 752 -2.99 27.97 -38.12
CA ASP A 752 -3.00 26.80 -38.98
C ASP A 752 -4.33 26.05 -38.78
N ASN A 753 -5.27 26.37 -39.68
CA ASN A 753 -6.62 25.82 -39.69
C ASN A 753 -6.68 24.47 -40.44
N THR A 754 -5.55 23.82 -40.74
CA THR A 754 -5.61 22.53 -41.42
C THR A 754 -6.31 21.50 -40.53
N PRO A 755 -7.35 20.83 -41.05
CA PRO A 755 -8.16 19.91 -40.25
C PRO A 755 -7.34 18.69 -39.83
N TYR A 756 -7.80 18.00 -38.79
CA TYR A 756 -7.23 16.73 -38.33
C TYR A 756 -7.43 15.62 -39.36
N LYS A 757 -6.56 15.58 -40.38
CA LYS A 757 -6.55 14.55 -41.41
C LYS A 757 -6.05 13.20 -40.85
N PHE A 758 -6.27 12.14 -41.63
CA PHE A 758 -5.73 10.82 -41.35
C PHE A 758 -4.20 10.86 -41.32
N PHE A 759 -3.59 10.12 -40.37
CA PHE A 759 -2.13 10.02 -40.29
C PHE A 759 -1.57 9.24 -41.48
N ASN A 760 -1.00 9.96 -42.47
CA ASN A 760 -0.35 9.34 -43.62
C ASN A 760 1.10 8.99 -43.32
N GLN A 761 1.34 7.74 -42.94
CA GLN A 761 2.68 7.24 -42.64
C GLN A 761 3.67 7.43 -43.79
N LYS A 762 3.26 7.27 -45.06
CA LYS A 762 4.16 7.45 -46.22
C LYS A 762 4.64 8.89 -46.39
N LYS A 763 3.80 9.86 -46.02
CA LYS A 763 4.18 11.27 -46.05
C LYS A 763 5.21 11.57 -44.95
N TYR A 764 4.90 11.15 -43.73
CA TYR A 764 5.72 11.44 -42.54
C TYR A 764 6.90 10.49 -42.36
N SER A 765 7.07 9.47 -43.20
CA SER A 765 8.29 8.67 -43.26
C SER A 765 9.42 9.38 -43.99
N ASN A 766 9.20 10.55 -44.60
CA ASN A 766 10.28 11.34 -45.18
C ASN A 766 11.11 12.01 -44.07
N ILE A 767 12.44 11.91 -44.18
CA ILE A 767 13.39 12.45 -43.21
C ILE A 767 13.30 13.97 -43.03
N ILE A 768 12.82 14.71 -44.05
CA ILE A 768 12.67 16.17 -44.01
C ILE A 768 11.87 16.63 -42.77
N TYR A 769 10.89 15.84 -42.33
CA TYR A 769 10.09 16.19 -41.15
C TYR A 769 10.83 16.01 -39.81
N TYR A 770 11.93 15.27 -39.79
CA TYR A 770 12.74 15.01 -38.60
C TYR A 770 14.06 15.81 -38.62
N GLU A 771 14.51 16.23 -39.80
CA GLU A 771 15.76 16.99 -39.98
C GLU A 771 15.89 18.22 -39.06
N PRO A 772 14.84 19.05 -38.82
CA PRO A 772 14.97 20.18 -37.88
C PRO A 772 15.27 19.75 -36.45
N TRP A 773 14.65 18.66 -35.99
CA TRP A 773 14.93 18.09 -34.67
C TRP A 773 16.34 17.49 -34.64
N ILE A 774 16.72 16.70 -35.66
CA ILE A 774 18.02 16.05 -35.73
C ILE A 774 19.16 17.08 -35.71
N LYS A 775 19.05 18.17 -36.48
CA LYS A 775 20.04 19.27 -36.47
C LYS A 775 20.21 19.90 -35.08
N ARG A 776 19.12 20.11 -34.33
CA ARG A 776 19.18 20.62 -32.95
C ARG A 776 19.74 19.58 -31.98
N CYS A 777 19.38 18.33 -32.16
CA CYS A 777 19.83 17.21 -31.35
C CYS A 777 21.36 17.06 -31.43
N MET A 778 21.95 17.15 -32.64
CA MET A 778 23.41 17.14 -32.82
C MET A 778 24.14 18.26 -32.05
N LEU A 779 23.47 19.38 -31.75
CA LEU A 779 24.06 20.52 -31.02
C LEU A 779 23.81 20.44 -29.51
N THR A 780 22.69 19.88 -29.08
CA THR A 780 22.19 19.99 -27.70
C THR A 780 22.29 18.69 -26.91
N ASP A 781 22.53 17.56 -27.58
CA ASP A 781 22.47 16.22 -27.01
C ASP A 781 23.68 15.38 -27.41
N ASP A 782 24.48 15.02 -26.41
CA ASP A 782 25.71 14.24 -26.58
C ASP A 782 25.41 12.78 -26.98
N LYS A 783 24.16 12.32 -26.81
CA LYS A 783 23.68 10.96 -27.17
C LYS A 783 22.70 10.97 -28.34
N CYS A 784 22.75 12.00 -29.18
CA CYS A 784 21.77 12.20 -30.24
C CYS A 784 21.54 10.96 -31.14
N ALA A 785 22.60 10.33 -31.64
CA ALA A 785 22.51 9.14 -32.49
C ALA A 785 21.78 7.98 -31.79
N LEU A 786 22.11 7.73 -30.50
CA LEU A 786 21.46 6.70 -29.70
C LEU A 786 19.96 7.02 -29.52
N HIS A 787 19.63 8.25 -29.14
CA HIS A 787 18.23 8.63 -28.93
C HIS A 787 17.40 8.58 -30.22
N ILE A 788 17.99 8.84 -31.40
CA ILE A 788 17.31 8.61 -32.68
C ILE A 788 17.00 7.12 -32.89
N THR A 789 17.95 6.22 -32.61
CA THR A 789 17.70 4.77 -32.70
C THR A 789 16.65 4.29 -31.69
N GLU A 790 16.64 4.82 -30.47
CA GLU A 790 15.60 4.50 -29.48
C GLU A 790 14.22 4.99 -29.92
N VAL A 791 14.13 6.18 -30.53
CA VAL A 791 12.89 6.71 -31.08
C VAL A 791 12.41 5.80 -32.21
N ALA A 792 13.30 5.38 -33.12
CA ALA A 792 13.00 4.42 -34.19
C ALA A 792 12.44 3.10 -33.63
N ARG A 793 13.06 2.56 -32.58
CA ARG A 793 12.59 1.36 -31.87
C ARG A 793 11.19 1.54 -31.31
N THR A 794 10.91 2.67 -30.65
CA THR A 794 9.59 2.97 -30.10
C THR A 794 8.52 3.09 -31.20
N TYR A 795 8.87 3.66 -32.37
CA TYR A 795 7.97 3.67 -33.53
C TYR A 795 7.65 2.27 -34.05
N LEU A 796 8.62 1.36 -34.02
CA LEU A 796 8.47 -0.03 -34.45
C LEU A 796 7.61 -0.83 -33.44
N ASP A 797 8.02 -0.84 -32.17
CA ASP A 797 7.41 -1.69 -31.13
C ASP A 797 6.04 -1.19 -30.66
N MET A 798 5.93 0.11 -30.34
CA MET A 798 4.73 0.65 -29.69
C MET A 798 3.71 1.22 -30.67
N LEU A 799 4.18 1.94 -31.69
CA LEU A 799 3.31 2.65 -32.64
C LEU A 799 3.03 1.83 -33.92
N LYS A 800 3.82 0.79 -34.18
CA LYS A 800 3.74 -0.07 -35.37
C LYS A 800 3.85 0.73 -36.69
N TYR A 801 4.69 1.76 -36.71
CA TYR A 801 4.96 2.60 -37.88
C TYR A 801 6.29 2.24 -38.53
N ASN A 802 6.33 1.05 -39.15
CA ASN A 802 7.54 0.44 -39.74
C ASN A 802 8.30 1.37 -40.69
N LEU A 803 7.62 2.02 -41.67
CA LEU A 803 8.28 2.92 -42.63
C LEU A 803 9.02 4.09 -41.95
N ILE A 804 8.47 4.63 -40.86
CA ILE A 804 9.12 5.74 -40.13
C ILE A 804 10.34 5.21 -39.40
N ALA A 805 10.20 4.08 -38.71
CA ALA A 805 11.30 3.43 -38.01
C ALA A 805 12.46 3.12 -38.99
N PHE A 806 12.14 2.56 -40.16
CA PHE A 806 13.14 2.22 -41.18
C PHE A 806 13.89 3.46 -41.68
N THR A 807 13.19 4.55 -42.03
CA THR A 807 13.87 5.79 -42.44
C THR A 807 14.81 6.32 -41.37
N LEU A 808 14.41 6.27 -40.09
CA LEU A 808 15.25 6.75 -38.99
C LEU A 808 16.49 5.86 -38.79
N TYR A 809 16.34 4.53 -38.89
CA TYR A 809 17.48 3.61 -38.85
C TYR A 809 18.43 3.83 -40.03
N ASP A 810 17.90 3.94 -41.25
CA ASP A 810 18.68 4.17 -42.47
C ASP A 810 19.42 5.53 -42.39
N TYR A 811 18.80 6.55 -41.80
CA TYR A 811 19.46 7.85 -41.60
C TYR A 811 20.64 7.77 -40.63
N VAL A 812 20.46 7.10 -39.48
CA VAL A 812 21.55 6.94 -38.50
C VAL A 812 22.69 6.12 -39.10
N GLU A 813 22.37 5.04 -39.82
CA GLU A 813 23.37 4.21 -40.48
C GLU A 813 24.21 4.98 -41.50
N ASN A 814 23.59 5.84 -42.31
CA ASN A 814 24.30 6.54 -43.38
C ASN A 814 25.04 7.79 -42.91
N ASN A 815 24.57 8.46 -41.86
CA ASN A 815 25.07 9.80 -41.48
C ASN A 815 25.67 9.88 -40.08
N LEU A 816 25.34 8.96 -39.17
CA LEU A 816 25.65 9.04 -37.73
C LEU A 816 26.18 7.71 -37.18
N LEU A 817 26.72 6.86 -38.04
CA LEU A 817 27.33 5.59 -37.65
C LEU A 817 28.76 5.82 -37.14
N ASP A 818 28.84 6.55 -36.03
CA ASP A 818 30.09 6.81 -35.31
C ASP A 818 30.64 5.52 -34.68
N ASN A 819 31.86 5.57 -34.12
CA ASN A 819 32.43 4.47 -33.31
C ASN A 819 31.72 4.29 -31.95
N ASN A 820 30.45 4.68 -31.86
CA ASN A 820 29.61 4.47 -30.67
C ASN A 820 29.09 3.04 -30.66
N VAL A 821 29.64 2.25 -29.74
CA VAL A 821 29.33 0.83 -29.54
C VAL A 821 27.83 0.59 -29.36
N GLU A 822 27.14 1.41 -28.57
CA GLU A 822 25.70 1.21 -28.28
C GLU A 822 24.83 1.44 -29.51
N VAL A 823 25.16 2.44 -30.33
CA VAL A 823 24.44 2.75 -31.58
C VAL A 823 24.62 1.62 -32.59
N ILE A 824 25.87 1.18 -32.81
CA ILE A 824 26.16 0.09 -33.75
C ILE A 824 25.45 -1.20 -33.30
N PHE A 825 25.51 -1.51 -32.01
CA PHE A 825 24.85 -2.69 -31.45
C PHE A 825 23.32 -2.62 -31.58
N HIS A 826 22.71 -1.46 -31.32
CA HIS A 826 21.27 -1.27 -31.49
C HIS A 826 20.82 -1.43 -32.96
N ILE A 827 21.62 -0.98 -33.92
CA ILE A 827 21.34 -1.18 -35.35
C ILE A 827 21.52 -2.65 -35.73
N ALA A 828 22.53 -3.34 -35.18
CA ALA A 828 22.72 -4.77 -35.39
C ALA A 828 21.51 -5.59 -34.90
N GLU A 829 20.98 -5.31 -33.70
CA GLU A 829 19.75 -5.95 -33.19
C GLU A 829 18.54 -5.72 -34.11
N TYR A 830 18.41 -4.52 -34.68
CA TYR A 830 17.37 -4.24 -35.66
C TYR A 830 17.51 -5.08 -36.93
N TYR A 831 18.73 -5.23 -37.45
CA TYR A 831 18.97 -6.08 -38.63
C TYR A 831 18.73 -7.56 -38.35
N ASP A 832 19.09 -8.02 -37.15
CA ASP A 832 18.89 -9.40 -36.71
C ASP A 832 17.41 -9.73 -36.50
N TYR A 833 16.75 -9.03 -35.57
CA TYR A 833 15.39 -9.38 -35.15
C TYR A 833 14.30 -8.89 -36.11
N ASP A 834 14.43 -7.68 -36.67
CA ASP A 834 13.35 -7.03 -37.41
C ASP A 834 13.48 -7.17 -38.92
N LYS A 835 14.69 -6.97 -39.49
CA LYS A 835 14.95 -7.16 -40.93
C LYS A 835 15.31 -8.58 -41.30
N LYS A 836 15.80 -9.39 -40.35
CA LYS A 836 16.31 -10.76 -40.56
C LYS A 836 17.42 -10.82 -41.63
N ASP A 837 18.21 -9.77 -41.73
CA ASP A 837 19.42 -9.75 -42.57
C ASP A 837 20.62 -10.12 -41.72
N HIS A 838 20.82 -11.42 -41.54
CA HIS A 838 21.87 -11.95 -40.69
C HIS A 838 23.28 -11.62 -41.19
N LYS A 839 23.47 -11.42 -42.50
CA LYS A 839 24.79 -11.03 -43.05
C LYS A 839 25.17 -9.63 -42.59
N LYS A 840 24.23 -8.70 -42.73
CA LYS A 840 24.43 -7.30 -42.31
C LYS A 840 24.50 -7.18 -40.80
N ALA A 841 23.65 -7.90 -40.06
CA ALA A 841 23.72 -7.99 -38.60
C ALA A 841 25.08 -8.49 -38.12
N ASN A 842 25.62 -9.56 -38.72
CA ASN A 842 26.95 -10.10 -38.38
C ASN A 842 28.06 -9.07 -38.58
N LEU A 843 28.04 -8.33 -39.70
CA LEU A 843 29.02 -7.26 -39.96
C LEU A 843 28.98 -6.17 -38.88
N LEU A 844 27.78 -5.72 -38.51
CA LEU A 844 27.59 -4.66 -37.52
C LEU A 844 27.92 -5.13 -36.10
N TYR A 845 27.50 -6.34 -35.71
CA TYR A 845 27.89 -6.92 -34.43
C TYR A 845 29.41 -7.03 -34.30
N ARG A 846 30.09 -7.54 -35.33
CA ARG A 846 31.56 -7.61 -35.36
C ARG A 846 32.20 -6.23 -35.24
N LYS A 847 31.66 -5.21 -35.93
CA LYS A 847 32.11 -3.82 -35.80
C LYS A 847 31.98 -3.31 -34.35
N ALA A 848 30.84 -3.55 -33.69
CA ALA A 848 30.63 -3.14 -32.30
C ALA A 848 31.58 -3.86 -31.32
N ILE A 849 31.86 -5.14 -31.57
CA ILE A 849 32.62 -6.00 -30.67
C ILE A 849 34.11 -5.76 -30.80
N ASN A 850 34.62 -5.48 -31.99
CA ASN A 850 36.01 -5.09 -32.18
C ASN A 850 36.37 -3.80 -31.42
N LEU A 851 35.37 -2.96 -31.08
CA LEU A 851 35.56 -1.79 -30.23
C LEU A 851 35.59 -2.12 -28.72
N ILE A 852 35.14 -3.32 -28.32
CA ILE A 852 35.11 -3.81 -26.93
C ILE A 852 36.27 -4.77 -26.66
N ILE A 853 36.50 -5.73 -27.57
CA ILE A 853 37.45 -6.82 -27.44
C ILE A 853 38.87 -6.32 -27.68
N LYS A 854 39.80 -6.86 -26.89
CA LYS A 854 41.24 -6.72 -27.10
C LYS A 854 41.80 -7.90 -27.88
N GLU A 855 42.89 -7.62 -28.60
CA GLU A 855 43.74 -8.64 -29.19
C GLU A 855 44.43 -9.48 -28.09
N GLU A 856 44.86 -10.69 -28.45
CA GLU A 856 45.42 -11.65 -27.48
C GLU A 856 46.68 -11.13 -26.76
N SER A 857 47.45 -10.24 -27.38
CA SER A 857 48.66 -9.63 -26.80
C SER A 857 48.37 -8.69 -25.62
N ASP A 858 47.16 -8.12 -25.55
CA ASP A 858 46.80 -7.03 -24.64
C ASP A 858 45.89 -7.50 -23.46
N LEU A 859 45.61 -8.80 -23.37
CA LEU A 859 44.81 -9.41 -22.30
C LEU A 859 45.52 -9.30 -20.94
N GLY A 860 44.76 -9.02 -19.87
CA GLY A 860 45.29 -8.99 -18.49
C GLY A 860 45.95 -7.68 -18.00
N THR A 861 46.07 -6.63 -18.81
CA THR A 861 46.78 -5.38 -18.43
C THR A 861 45.87 -4.29 -17.82
N TYR A 862 44.81 -3.87 -18.52
CA TYR A 862 43.87 -2.82 -18.07
C TYR A 862 42.56 -2.81 -18.86
N ILE A 863 41.43 -2.31 -18.32
CA ILE A 863 40.21 -2.12 -19.13
C ILE A 863 40.32 -0.85 -19.98
N ILE A 864 39.97 -0.94 -21.26
CA ILE A 864 39.91 0.22 -22.17
C ILE A 864 38.59 0.96 -21.94
N ALA A 865 38.69 2.25 -21.66
CA ALA A 865 37.54 3.17 -21.58
C ALA A 865 37.00 3.45 -22.98
N GLN A 866 35.68 3.54 -23.10
CA GLN A 866 34.99 3.86 -24.36
C GLN A 866 34.38 5.26 -24.29
N THR A 867 34.37 5.94 -25.43
CA THR A 867 33.74 7.24 -25.61
C THR A 867 32.67 7.12 -26.71
N PRO A 868 31.36 7.19 -26.38
CA PRO A 868 30.79 7.39 -25.05
C PRO A 868 30.94 6.19 -24.10
N TYR A 869 30.81 6.46 -22.79
CA TYR A 869 31.00 5.47 -21.73
C TYR A 869 30.01 4.31 -21.84
N VAL A 870 30.53 3.09 -21.79
CA VAL A 870 29.76 1.84 -21.72
C VAL A 870 30.19 1.08 -20.46
N SER A 871 29.24 0.74 -19.60
CA SER A 871 29.53 0.04 -18.34
C SER A 871 29.98 -1.41 -18.57
N ILE A 872 30.75 -1.98 -17.63
CA ILE A 872 31.14 -3.39 -17.64
C ILE A 872 29.94 -4.34 -17.88
N PRO A 873 28.81 -4.23 -17.14
CA PRO A 873 27.67 -5.09 -17.39
C PRO A 873 27.09 -4.92 -18.80
N ARG A 874 27.05 -3.69 -19.35
CA ARG A 874 26.59 -3.50 -20.73
C ARG A 874 27.55 -4.14 -21.74
N LYS A 875 28.88 -4.05 -21.53
CA LYS A 875 29.88 -4.78 -22.32
C LYS A 875 29.65 -6.30 -22.26
N ILE A 876 29.41 -6.85 -21.06
CA ILE A 876 29.08 -8.28 -20.88
C ILE A 876 27.79 -8.66 -21.63
N GLN A 877 26.75 -7.83 -21.56
CA GLN A 877 25.49 -8.07 -22.27
C GLN A 877 25.69 -8.11 -23.79
N ILE A 878 26.47 -7.17 -24.33
CA ILE A 878 26.78 -7.09 -25.77
C ILE A 878 27.54 -8.34 -26.22
N LEU A 879 28.60 -8.71 -25.50
CA LEU A 879 29.38 -9.92 -25.80
C LEU A 879 28.52 -11.18 -25.72
N SER A 880 27.68 -11.29 -24.69
CA SER A 880 26.75 -12.42 -24.51
C SER A 880 25.76 -12.53 -25.66
N SER A 881 25.14 -11.40 -26.06
CA SER A 881 24.13 -11.39 -27.12
C SER A 881 24.73 -11.79 -28.47
N PHE A 882 25.96 -11.34 -28.75
CA PHE A 882 26.67 -11.78 -29.95
C PHE A 882 27.07 -13.25 -29.92
N LEU A 883 27.54 -13.76 -28.78
CA LEU A 883 27.83 -15.19 -28.63
C LEU A 883 26.60 -16.03 -28.98
N TYR A 884 25.42 -15.66 -28.46
CA TYR A 884 24.17 -16.32 -28.86
C TYR A 884 23.93 -16.25 -30.36
N PHE A 885 24.04 -15.05 -30.95
CA PHE A 885 23.83 -14.85 -32.38
C PHE A 885 24.76 -15.71 -33.25
N ILE A 886 26.08 -15.72 -33.00
CA ILE A 886 27.02 -16.48 -33.84
C ILE A 886 26.88 -17.99 -33.65
N VAL A 887 26.53 -18.45 -32.45
CA VAL A 887 26.33 -19.88 -32.16
C VAL A 887 25.04 -20.36 -32.81
N ASP A 888 23.93 -19.63 -32.64
CA ASP A 888 22.61 -19.98 -33.19
C ASP A 888 22.62 -19.95 -34.72
N MET A 889 23.26 -18.94 -35.32
CA MET A 889 23.36 -18.81 -36.77
C MET A 889 24.50 -19.62 -37.40
N SER A 890 25.35 -20.27 -36.61
CA SER A 890 26.57 -20.97 -37.08
C SER A 890 27.52 -20.08 -37.93
N LEU A 891 27.65 -18.79 -37.57
CA LEU A 891 28.39 -17.77 -38.33
C LEU A 891 29.80 -17.44 -37.76
N TYR A 892 30.31 -18.27 -36.86
CA TYR A 892 31.67 -18.14 -36.34
C TYR A 892 32.69 -18.67 -37.36
N LYS A 893 33.87 -18.05 -37.44
CA LYS A 893 34.93 -18.49 -38.37
C LYS A 893 35.55 -19.81 -37.89
N ASP A 894 36.00 -19.81 -36.64
CA ASP A 894 36.64 -20.95 -35.95
C ASP A 894 36.26 -20.97 -34.48
N ARG A 895 36.43 -22.13 -33.82
CA ARG A 895 36.23 -22.27 -32.37
C ARG A 895 37.16 -21.36 -31.54
N GLN A 896 38.29 -20.93 -32.10
CA GLN A 896 39.18 -19.94 -31.48
C GLN A 896 38.53 -18.57 -31.30
N GLU A 897 37.61 -18.18 -32.19
CA GLU A 897 36.87 -16.91 -32.07
C GLU A 897 36.01 -16.89 -30.80
N ILE A 898 35.30 -18.00 -30.54
CA ILE A 898 34.47 -18.18 -29.34
C ILE A 898 35.37 -18.12 -28.09
N LEU A 899 36.53 -18.79 -28.13
CA LEU A 899 37.50 -18.74 -27.04
C LEU A 899 38.00 -17.31 -26.76
N LEU A 900 38.31 -16.52 -27.79
CA LEU A 900 38.76 -15.13 -27.65
C LEU A 900 37.71 -14.24 -26.97
N ILE A 901 36.43 -14.40 -27.35
CA ILE A 901 35.33 -13.65 -26.74
C ILE A 901 35.19 -14.04 -25.26
N TYR A 902 35.26 -15.33 -24.93
CA TYR A 902 35.22 -15.79 -23.55
C TYR A 902 36.43 -15.35 -22.72
N LYS A 903 37.64 -15.26 -23.30
CA LYS A 903 38.82 -14.67 -22.64
C LYS A 903 38.60 -13.20 -22.28
N ASN A 904 38.10 -12.40 -23.21
CA ASN A 904 37.77 -10.99 -22.97
C ASN A 904 36.66 -10.82 -21.92
N MET A 905 35.63 -11.67 -21.97
CA MET A 905 34.58 -11.66 -20.96
C MET A 905 35.12 -12.05 -19.58
N ASN A 906 36.07 -12.99 -19.49
CA ASN A 906 36.74 -13.35 -18.25
C ASN A 906 37.57 -12.19 -17.66
N ASP A 907 38.21 -11.35 -18.48
CA ASP A 907 38.90 -10.14 -18.02
C ASP A 907 37.92 -9.12 -17.41
N LEU A 908 36.75 -8.93 -18.06
CA LEU A 908 35.67 -8.09 -17.52
C LEU A 908 35.14 -8.64 -16.18
N ILE A 909 35.02 -9.97 -16.06
CA ILE A 909 34.58 -10.65 -14.84
C ILE A 909 35.60 -10.52 -13.71
N ASN A 910 36.89 -10.70 -13.98
CA ASN A 910 37.95 -10.50 -12.99
C ASN A 910 37.96 -9.06 -12.49
N THR A 911 37.76 -8.09 -13.39
CA THR A 911 37.68 -6.69 -13.00
C THR A 911 36.41 -6.41 -12.19
N ALA A 912 35.27 -7.02 -12.56
CA ALA A 912 34.06 -6.96 -11.77
C ALA A 912 34.24 -7.55 -10.37
N LEU A 913 34.92 -8.70 -10.23
CA LEU A 913 35.26 -9.31 -8.95
C LEU A 913 36.14 -8.38 -8.10
N PHE A 914 37.18 -7.80 -8.69
CA PHE A 914 38.02 -6.79 -8.03
C PHE A 914 37.21 -5.57 -7.60
N ALA A 915 36.29 -5.10 -8.45
CA ALA A 915 35.46 -3.94 -8.18
C ALA A 915 34.41 -4.19 -7.10
N LEU A 916 33.94 -5.44 -6.94
CA LEU A 916 33.07 -5.84 -5.83
C LEU A 916 33.79 -5.76 -4.48
N ASP A 917 35.08 -6.08 -4.44
CA ASP A 917 35.87 -6.08 -3.20
C ASP A 917 36.33 -4.66 -2.82
N ASN A 918 36.59 -3.80 -3.81
CA ASN A 918 37.16 -2.46 -3.59
C ASN A 918 36.17 -1.29 -3.79
N GLY A 919 35.00 -1.54 -4.39
CA GLY A 919 33.98 -0.52 -4.73
C GLY A 919 34.30 0.35 -5.95
N PHE A 920 35.42 0.10 -6.63
CA PHE A 920 35.85 0.83 -7.83
C PHE A 920 36.75 -0.03 -8.73
N TYR A 921 36.91 0.40 -9.98
CA TYR A 921 37.88 -0.14 -10.94
C TYR A 921 38.52 0.99 -11.74
N TYR A 922 39.60 0.67 -12.44
CA TYR A 922 40.31 1.61 -13.31
C TYR A 922 40.06 1.27 -14.78
N GLU A 923 39.81 2.31 -15.56
CA GLU A 923 39.79 2.24 -17.02
C GLU A 923 40.87 3.16 -17.58
N ILE A 924 41.44 2.80 -18.73
CA ILE A 924 42.42 3.61 -19.43
C ILE A 924 41.78 4.15 -20.71
N ILE A 925 41.78 5.47 -20.87
CA ILE A 925 41.54 6.11 -22.16
C ILE A 925 42.86 6.08 -22.92
N LYS A 926 42.91 5.27 -23.99
CA LYS A 926 44.02 5.29 -24.94
C LYS A 926 44.04 6.64 -25.65
N SER A 927 45.17 7.33 -25.60
CA SER A 927 45.40 8.55 -26.37
C SER A 927 45.42 8.24 -27.87
N THR A 928 44.68 9.01 -28.67
CA THR A 928 44.75 8.91 -30.15
C THR A 928 45.97 9.62 -30.74
N GLN A 929 46.73 10.37 -29.94
CA GLN A 929 47.94 11.08 -30.35
C GLN A 929 49.21 10.41 -29.81
N PRO A 930 50.24 10.16 -30.64
CA PRO A 930 51.43 9.38 -30.25
C PRO A 930 52.28 10.00 -29.12
N ASN A 931 52.06 11.29 -28.80
CA ASN A 931 52.84 12.03 -27.78
C ASN A 931 52.05 12.35 -26.49
N GLN A 932 50.81 11.90 -26.34
CA GLN A 932 50.01 12.11 -25.12
C GLN A 932 49.93 10.84 -24.28
N LYS A 933 50.19 10.98 -22.97
CA LYS A 933 50.10 9.86 -22.01
C LYS A 933 48.64 9.41 -21.86
N ASP A 934 48.46 8.10 -21.79
CA ASP A 934 47.17 7.48 -21.49
C ASP A 934 46.59 7.99 -20.16
N GLN A 935 45.28 8.26 -20.14
CA GLN A 935 44.60 8.76 -18.95
C GLN A 935 43.92 7.62 -18.21
N ILE A 936 44.27 7.45 -16.92
CA ILE A 936 43.64 6.47 -16.03
C ILE A 936 42.45 7.11 -15.32
N ILE A 937 41.26 6.54 -15.51
CA ILE A 937 40.02 6.96 -14.87
C ILE A 937 39.63 5.95 -13.80
N LYS A 938 39.43 6.43 -12.57
CA LYS A 938 38.80 5.65 -11.50
C LYS A 938 37.28 5.71 -11.66
N ARG A 939 36.62 4.56 -11.82
CA ARG A 939 35.16 4.41 -11.91
C ARG A 939 34.63 3.74 -10.65
N SER A 940 33.58 4.29 -10.04
CA SER A 940 32.85 3.57 -8.99
C SER A 940 32.08 2.39 -9.62
N PHE A 941 31.94 1.32 -8.85
CA PHE A 941 31.23 0.13 -9.29
C PHE A 941 30.21 -0.31 -8.25
N TYR A 942 28.97 -0.50 -8.68
CA TYR A 942 27.91 -0.98 -7.80
C TYR A 942 27.61 -2.43 -8.13
N LYS A 943 27.64 -3.31 -7.13
CA LYS A 943 27.27 -4.74 -7.23
C LYS A 943 26.01 -4.97 -8.05
N LYS A 944 25.06 -4.04 -7.96
CA LYS A 944 23.79 -4.10 -8.65
C LYS A 944 23.86 -4.02 -10.17
N GLU A 945 24.84 -3.34 -10.75
CA GLU A 945 24.88 -3.19 -12.21
C GLU A 945 24.97 -4.55 -12.91
N LEU A 946 25.66 -5.52 -12.29
CA LEU A 946 25.78 -6.89 -12.77
C LEU A 946 24.49 -7.71 -12.67
N HIS A 947 23.55 -7.33 -11.80
CA HIS A 947 22.29 -8.09 -11.65
C HIS A 947 21.49 -8.13 -12.95
N THR A 948 21.57 -7.08 -13.79
CA THR A 948 20.90 -7.02 -15.10
C THR A 948 21.39 -8.08 -16.09
N VAL A 949 22.62 -8.59 -15.89
CA VAL A 949 23.26 -9.57 -16.78
C VAL A 949 23.40 -10.95 -16.15
N ILE A 950 22.82 -11.22 -14.98
CA ILE A 950 22.99 -12.52 -14.32
C ILE A 950 22.43 -13.65 -15.15
N ASN A 951 21.26 -13.48 -15.77
CA ASN A 951 20.70 -14.52 -16.62
C ASN A 951 21.63 -14.81 -17.81
N ALA A 952 22.18 -13.78 -18.45
CA ALA A 952 23.14 -13.93 -19.53
C ALA A 952 24.44 -14.60 -19.05
N LEU A 953 24.99 -14.19 -17.90
CA LEU A 953 26.17 -14.80 -17.29
C LEU A 953 25.92 -16.27 -16.94
N CYS A 954 24.77 -16.58 -16.35
CA CYS A 954 24.40 -17.93 -15.95
C CYS A 954 24.25 -18.86 -17.15
N GLN A 955 23.53 -18.43 -18.19
CA GLN A 955 23.41 -19.21 -19.42
C GLN A 955 24.77 -19.39 -20.13
N ASN A 956 25.61 -18.36 -20.19
CA ASN A 956 26.98 -18.49 -20.69
C ASN A 956 27.82 -19.47 -19.86
N THR A 957 27.67 -19.46 -18.54
CA THR A 957 28.37 -20.40 -17.65
C THR A 957 27.99 -21.85 -17.97
N ILE A 958 26.69 -22.10 -18.21
CA ILE A 958 26.18 -23.42 -18.59
C ILE A 958 26.77 -23.86 -19.93
N TYR A 959 26.76 -22.97 -20.93
CA TYR A 959 27.32 -23.26 -22.24
C TYR A 959 28.81 -23.59 -22.15
N VAL A 960 29.63 -22.77 -21.49
CA VAL A 960 31.08 -23.00 -21.32
C VAL A 960 31.35 -24.32 -20.59
N LYS A 961 30.53 -24.67 -19.60
CA LYS A 961 30.65 -25.95 -18.89
C LYS A 961 30.36 -27.15 -19.78
N GLN A 962 29.40 -27.07 -20.70
CA GLN A 962 29.12 -28.16 -21.65
C GLN A 962 30.30 -28.41 -22.58
N ILE A 963 30.98 -27.35 -23.02
CA ILE A 963 32.15 -27.42 -23.93
C ILE A 963 33.49 -27.47 -23.19
N GLN A 964 33.51 -27.72 -21.88
CA GLN A 964 34.74 -27.68 -21.07
C GLN A 964 35.85 -28.64 -21.56
N HIS A 965 35.47 -29.73 -22.24
CA HIS A 965 36.40 -30.73 -22.77
C HIS A 965 37.15 -30.24 -24.01
N GLU A 966 36.68 -29.18 -24.68
CA GLU A 966 37.29 -28.65 -25.91
C GLU A 966 38.59 -27.88 -25.63
N HIS A 967 38.73 -27.22 -24.48
CA HIS A 967 39.94 -26.46 -24.14
C HIS A 967 40.10 -26.26 -22.62
N PHE A 968 41.31 -26.46 -22.09
CA PHE A 968 41.59 -26.36 -20.65
C PHE A 968 41.20 -24.99 -20.04
N GLN A 969 41.38 -23.90 -20.79
CA GLN A 969 41.08 -22.54 -20.31
C GLN A 969 39.59 -22.33 -20.00
N TYR A 970 38.68 -23.08 -20.64
CA TYR A 970 37.25 -23.01 -20.32
C TYR A 970 36.99 -23.38 -18.86
N ILE A 971 37.83 -24.26 -18.27
CA ILE A 971 37.73 -24.64 -16.86
C ILE A 971 37.90 -23.42 -15.94
N HIS A 972 38.92 -22.61 -16.22
CA HIS A 972 39.18 -21.38 -15.47
C HIS A 972 38.07 -20.34 -15.69
N ILE A 973 37.62 -20.16 -16.93
CA ILE A 973 36.60 -19.16 -17.29
C ILE A 973 35.25 -19.49 -16.64
N TYR A 974 34.78 -20.74 -16.71
CA TYR A 974 33.51 -21.09 -16.08
C TYR A 974 33.59 -21.00 -14.55
N ASN A 975 34.74 -21.32 -13.94
CA ASN A 975 34.92 -21.19 -12.49
C ASN A 975 34.80 -19.72 -12.07
N ASN A 976 35.42 -18.80 -12.79
CA ASN A 976 35.32 -17.35 -12.53
C ASN A 976 33.91 -16.79 -12.76
N LEU A 977 33.25 -17.22 -13.84
CA LEU A 977 31.85 -16.90 -14.08
C LEU A 977 30.97 -17.35 -12.91
N TRP A 978 31.12 -18.59 -12.47
CA TRP A 978 30.33 -19.16 -11.37
C TRP A 978 30.63 -18.50 -10.03
N THR A 979 31.90 -18.16 -9.74
CA THR A 979 32.25 -17.44 -8.50
C THR A 979 31.65 -16.03 -8.47
N LEU A 980 31.65 -15.30 -9.59
CA LEU A 980 30.98 -14.01 -9.69
C LEU A 980 29.47 -14.15 -9.45
N ILE A 981 28.81 -15.10 -10.11
CA ILE A 981 27.37 -15.37 -9.94
C ILE A 981 27.04 -15.64 -8.47
N LYS A 982 27.81 -16.50 -7.79
CA LYS A 982 27.61 -16.81 -6.36
C LYS A 982 27.81 -15.61 -5.44
N ARG A 983 28.78 -14.73 -5.73
CA ARG A 983 28.95 -13.47 -4.99
C ARG A 983 27.78 -12.52 -5.20
N LEU A 984 27.17 -12.53 -6.38
CA LEU A 984 26.04 -11.66 -6.71
C LEU A 984 24.76 -12.12 -6.02
N THR A 985 24.32 -13.35 -6.26
CA THR A 985 23.08 -13.90 -5.68
C THR A 985 23.00 -15.41 -5.87
N TYR A 986 22.52 -16.11 -4.83
CA TYR A 986 22.07 -17.50 -4.91
C TYR A 986 20.59 -17.60 -5.32
N MET A 987 19.91 -16.47 -5.41
CA MET A 987 18.45 -16.36 -5.47
C MET A 987 17.93 -15.98 -6.86
N GLU A 988 18.70 -16.21 -7.92
CA GLU A 988 18.23 -16.09 -9.31
C GLU A 988 17.80 -17.47 -9.82
N ASP A 989 16.73 -17.51 -10.61
CA ASP A 989 16.10 -18.77 -11.05
C ASP A 989 17.09 -19.67 -11.78
N CYS A 990 17.87 -19.08 -12.70
CA CYS A 990 18.92 -19.79 -13.44
C CYS A 990 20.01 -20.37 -12.52
N VAL A 991 20.35 -19.68 -11.42
CA VAL A 991 21.37 -20.15 -10.48
C VAL A 991 20.87 -21.36 -9.71
N ILE A 992 19.63 -21.31 -9.23
CA ILE A 992 18.99 -22.38 -8.45
C ILE A 992 18.80 -23.65 -9.28
N GLU A 993 18.28 -23.53 -10.51
CA GLU A 993 18.06 -24.67 -11.39
C GLU A 993 19.35 -25.45 -11.67
N ASN A 994 20.47 -24.73 -11.78
CA ASN A 994 21.74 -25.31 -12.15
C ASN A 994 22.67 -25.57 -10.96
N LEU A 995 22.33 -25.14 -9.75
CA LEU A 995 23.18 -25.27 -8.56
C LEU A 995 23.55 -26.73 -8.28
N ALA A 996 22.62 -27.67 -8.49
CA ALA A 996 22.86 -29.10 -8.33
C ALA A 996 23.92 -29.64 -9.31
N ILE A 997 24.00 -29.07 -10.52
CA ILE A 997 24.98 -29.42 -11.53
C ILE A 997 26.38 -28.91 -11.14
N TYR A 998 26.45 -27.80 -10.40
CA TYR A 998 27.72 -27.16 -10.03
C TYR A 998 28.27 -27.59 -8.67
N GLU A 999 27.41 -27.80 -7.67
CA GLU A 999 27.82 -28.11 -6.30
C GLU A 999 27.52 -29.56 -5.91
N ASN A 1000 27.03 -30.38 -6.84
CA ASN A 1000 26.66 -31.79 -6.64
C ASN A 1000 25.71 -31.99 -5.43
N ARG A 1001 24.88 -30.98 -5.14
CA ARG A 1001 23.99 -30.93 -3.98
C ARG A 1001 22.59 -30.47 -4.38
N LYS A 1002 21.55 -31.16 -3.91
CA LYS A 1002 20.15 -30.73 -4.07
C LYS A 1002 19.81 -29.62 -3.07
N ILE A 1003 19.01 -28.65 -3.51
CA ILE A 1003 18.57 -27.51 -2.70
C ILE A 1003 17.40 -27.95 -1.80
N HIS A 1004 17.51 -27.67 -0.50
CA HIS A 1004 16.45 -27.90 0.48
C HIS A 1004 15.77 -26.59 0.91
N LEU A 1005 14.63 -26.69 1.62
CA LEU A 1005 13.88 -25.50 2.07
C LEU A 1005 14.71 -24.58 2.98
N LEU A 1006 15.56 -25.16 3.84
CA LEU A 1006 16.47 -24.39 4.70
C LEU A 1006 17.48 -23.58 3.88
N ASP A 1007 17.88 -24.06 2.71
CA ASP A 1007 18.84 -23.36 1.85
C ASP A 1007 18.25 -22.05 1.34
N TYR A 1008 16.95 -21.98 1.01
CA TYR A 1008 16.31 -20.70 0.65
C TYR A 1008 16.32 -19.68 1.80
N LEU A 1009 16.11 -20.12 3.04
CA LEU A 1009 16.20 -19.23 4.21
C LEU A 1009 17.65 -18.79 4.45
N LEU A 1010 18.61 -19.70 4.33
CA LEU A 1010 20.02 -19.38 4.43
C LEU A 1010 20.44 -18.41 3.32
N PHE A 1011 20.03 -18.63 2.08
CA PHE A 1011 20.33 -17.76 0.93
C PHE A 1011 19.76 -16.35 1.10
N PHE A 1012 18.61 -16.21 1.75
CA PHE A 1012 18.01 -14.90 1.97
C PHE A 1012 18.56 -14.17 3.20
N TYR A 1013 18.68 -14.86 4.34
CA TYR A 1013 19.06 -14.25 5.63
C TYR A 1013 20.56 -14.26 5.91
N ILE A 1014 21.27 -15.33 5.53
CA ILE A 1014 22.67 -15.58 5.93
C ILE A 1014 23.64 -15.31 4.78
N TYR A 1015 23.44 -15.92 3.62
CA TYR A 1015 24.31 -15.70 2.46
C TYR A 1015 23.96 -14.36 1.82
N ASN A 1016 24.64 -13.31 2.28
CA ASN A 1016 24.98 -12.10 1.51
C ASN A 1016 25.91 -11.22 2.33
#